data_AF-A0A2A6C1L6-F1
#
_entry.id   AF-A0A2A6C1L6-F1
#
_cell.length_a   1.000
_cell.length_b   1.000
_cell.length_c   1.000
_cell.angle_alpha   90.00
_cell.angle_beta   90.00
_cell.angle_gamma   90.00
#
_symmetry.space_group_name_H-M   'P 1'
#
loop_
_entity.id
_entity.type
_entity.pdbx_description
1 polymer ?
#
loop_
_entity_poly.entity_id
_entity_poly.type
_entity_poly.pdbx_seq_one_letter_code
_entity_poly.pdbx_strand_id
1 'polypeptide(L)'
;MTTMLPLLLLLLPALLLADKTPQNTHDNPWGEYAAECLVDKVPDLWDESRIEKTWYKIDLDAEEHDRWREVATEFSTRMQSAIDVAAEMANSFGGDGAWDALVGLMVGCPDKLTEPYRTEIKAMADLTGIQLEQLTLLNLFYEIAAMCTSLVAVNHEGQVFHGRNLDFGLFYLWDTEEHTDLVVQYEFIKDGKLLFKAVTFAGHLGVITAVRPGAFSVSINTRFGSSLDTMTNFFLTGLEPDQQFVVYANRDMMTNCATFEEAKDYIENIGLLRRAYFTLGSPDGGIVVTRAFNGTDHEAIINTKDPNGWYVLQTNYDWNEPDIFLDDRTNPGNHCMQKLGRKRVTKEGIFQVMSSQTTLNKATVYTTVMEIKTGALYTFKQECKDPQPAMLPLLLLLLPALLLADPSPLNTPDNPWGEYAAECLVDKVPDLWDESRIEQTWYTIDLDKEAHDRWREIATEFAPRMQAAVDVVKEMADSFGGPGAWDMLVTIMVGVPDKMTEPYRSEIKAMADMTGIQLEQLTLLNLFYEVAAMCTSLVAVNHEGQVFHGRNLDFGLFYLWDTKEKTWDLTLRLRDLLVQYEFVKDGKLLFKAVTFAGHLGILTAVRPGAFSVSINTRFGSSLDTMTNFFLTGLLPDQQFVLYANRDMMTNYVTFEDAKHYIENIGILAPGYFTMGSVDGGVIVTRAFNGTDHEAVIDPKDPNGWYVLETNYDWNEPDIFLDDRTNPGNHCMQKLGRKRVTKEGIFQVMSSKTTLNKSTVYTTVMEIKSGALYTFKQECKDPCWFPAEPVMLPLLLLLLPALLLADPSPEHTPDNPWGAYAADCLVDNGPQLWDESRIEKTWYTIDLDKEAHERWREIATKFYSQMLALRDVFKEMTDDFGGEGAFDVLVAMMTGVADKMTEPYRSEIYAMADLTGIPIEQVSLLNLFYEASGLCTSLVAVNHEGQVFHGRNLDFGLFYLWDTDLHTWDLTLRLRDLSVQLEFIKDGKLLFKAVTFAGHMGILTGVRPGAFSVSINTRFGSTIDAMTQFLLTGLEPDQQFVLYANRDMMTNCATFEEAKHYIEDIGLLKSAYFTMGSVDGGVIVTRGLNSTDHEAIINTKDPNGWYVLETNYDWNEADIYLDDRTKPGNHCMQKLGRKRVTKEGIFQVMTSKTTLNKSTIYTTVMEIKTGALYTFKQVCKDPCWFV
;
A
#
# COMPACT_ATOMS: atom_id res chain seq x y z
N MET A 1 -6.09 14.36 -24.82
CA MET A 1 -4.69 13.90 -24.90
C MET A 1 -3.95 14.03 -23.57
N THR A 2 -4.40 14.91 -22.66
CA THR A 2 -3.89 15.15 -21.31
C THR A 2 -4.60 14.36 -20.19
N THR A 3 -5.42 13.35 -20.53
CA THR A 3 -6.45 12.77 -19.65
C THR A 3 -6.30 11.27 -19.35
N MET A 4 -5.15 10.65 -19.65
CA MET A 4 -4.96 9.20 -19.41
C MET A 4 -3.83 8.81 -18.47
N LEU A 5 -2.83 9.66 -18.28
CA LEU A 5 -1.67 9.34 -17.46
C LEU A 5 -1.96 9.20 -15.94
N PRO A 6 -2.91 9.95 -15.34
CA PRO A 6 -3.25 9.80 -13.91
C PRO A 6 -4.09 8.56 -13.60
N LEU A 7 -4.84 8.03 -14.58
CA LEU A 7 -5.71 6.86 -14.40
C LEU A 7 -4.97 5.54 -14.64
N LEU A 8 -3.88 5.56 -15.42
CA LEU A 8 -2.92 4.47 -15.51
C LEU A 8 -2.41 4.05 -14.13
N LEU A 9 -2.22 5.02 -13.22
CA LEU A 9 -1.76 4.82 -11.83
C LEU A 9 -2.79 4.14 -10.92
N LEU A 10 -4.09 4.23 -11.23
CA LEU A 10 -5.16 3.50 -10.51
C LEU A 10 -5.32 2.05 -10.99
N LEU A 11 -4.93 1.78 -12.24
CA LEU A 11 -4.86 0.42 -12.79
C LEU A 11 -3.50 -0.26 -12.56
N LEU A 12 -2.50 0.47 -12.07
CA LEU A 12 -1.14 -0.03 -11.86
C LEU A 12 -1.09 -1.27 -10.97
N PRO A 13 -1.87 -1.42 -9.87
CA PRO A 13 -1.83 -2.65 -9.07
C PRO A 13 -2.32 -3.90 -9.83
N ALA A 14 -3.24 -3.74 -10.79
CA ALA A 14 -3.74 -4.83 -11.64
C ALA A 14 -2.87 -5.06 -12.90
N LEU A 15 -2.11 -4.04 -13.33
CA LEU A 15 -1.24 -4.07 -14.52
C LEU A 15 0.24 -4.31 -14.20
N LEU A 16 0.66 -4.22 -12.94
CA LEU A 16 2.03 -4.49 -12.47
C LEU A 16 2.26 -5.97 -12.13
N LEU A 17 1.25 -6.83 -12.17
CA LEU A 17 1.42 -8.25 -11.80
C LEU A 17 2.00 -9.15 -12.92
N ALA A 18 2.71 -8.63 -13.93
CA ALA A 18 2.90 -9.39 -15.16
C ALA A 18 4.11 -9.02 -16.06
N ASP A 19 5.33 -9.54 -15.80
CA ASP A 19 6.24 -10.31 -16.70
C ASP A 19 7.63 -10.74 -16.08
N LYS A 20 7.85 -11.96 -15.55
CA LYS A 20 9.15 -12.36 -14.90
C LYS A 20 10.00 -13.00 -15.96
N THR A 21 11.30 -12.84 -15.82
CA THR A 21 12.12 -14.04 -15.57
C THR A 21 13.36 -13.85 -14.68
N PRO A 22 13.58 -14.76 -13.72
CA PRO A 22 14.90 -15.11 -13.19
C PRO A 22 15.55 -16.24 -14.00
N GLN A 23 16.88 -16.25 -14.05
CA GLN A 23 17.68 -17.36 -14.61
C GLN A 23 17.93 -18.45 -13.56
N ASN A 24 17.73 -19.70 -14.00
CA ASN A 24 18.25 -20.98 -13.50
C ASN A 24 19.01 -21.00 -12.15
N THR A 25 18.37 -21.53 -11.10
CA THR A 25 19.06 -22.25 -10.03
C THR A 25 18.38 -23.58 -9.77
N HIS A 26 19.12 -24.66 -10.00
CA HIS A 26 18.66 -26.05 -9.92
C HIS A 26 18.56 -26.62 -8.49
N ASP A 27 18.59 -25.79 -7.46
CA ASP A 27 18.61 -26.25 -6.07
C ASP A 27 17.37 -25.75 -5.31
N ASN A 28 16.34 -26.61 -5.27
CA ASN A 28 15.18 -26.47 -4.40
C ASN A 28 15.64 -26.49 -2.92
N PRO A 29 15.52 -25.38 -2.16
CA PRO A 29 15.95 -25.32 -0.76
C PRO A 29 14.96 -25.99 0.20
N TRP A 30 13.78 -26.39 -0.30
CA TRP A 30 12.76 -27.17 0.39
C TRP A 30 12.78 -28.61 -0.13
N GLY A 31 13.79 -29.38 0.27
CA GLY A 31 14.00 -30.76 -0.20
C GLY A 31 12.69 -31.54 -0.28
N GLU A 32 12.43 -32.15 -1.45
CA GLU A 32 11.26 -32.99 -1.76
C GLU A 32 10.02 -32.74 -0.87
N TYR A 33 9.45 -31.53 -0.90
CA TYR A 33 8.00 -31.47 -0.78
C TYR A 33 7.46 -32.02 -2.09
N ALA A 34 7.34 -33.35 -2.14
CA ALA A 34 6.70 -34.04 -3.24
C ALA A 34 5.27 -33.54 -3.35
N ALA A 35 5.02 -32.55 -4.23
CA ALA A 35 3.68 -32.27 -4.73
C ALA A 35 3.07 -33.62 -5.12
N GLU A 36 2.00 -34.02 -4.44
CA GLU A 36 1.55 -35.39 -4.50
C GLU A 36 0.99 -35.70 -5.90
N CYS A 37 1.77 -36.45 -6.69
CA CYS A 37 1.31 -36.97 -7.96
C CYS A 37 0.37 -38.15 -7.78
N LEU A 38 -0.91 -37.98 -8.14
CA LEU A 38 -1.98 -38.96 -7.95
C LEU A 38 -1.93 -40.13 -8.93
N VAL A 39 -1.14 -40.02 -10.01
CA VAL A 39 -0.87 -41.12 -10.93
C VAL A 39 -0.37 -42.33 -10.13
N ASP A 40 -1.04 -43.47 -10.31
CA ASP A 40 -0.85 -44.75 -9.59
C ASP A 40 -1.25 -44.79 -8.11
N LYS A 41 -1.63 -43.65 -7.51
CA LYS A 41 -2.06 -43.59 -6.11
C LYS A 41 -3.58 -43.73 -5.96
N VAL A 42 -4.34 -43.13 -6.90
CA VAL A 42 -5.81 -43.12 -6.86
C VAL A 42 -6.37 -43.54 -8.23
N PRO A 43 -6.46 -44.86 -8.50
CA PRO A 43 -6.93 -45.37 -9.80
C PRO A 43 -8.40 -45.03 -10.09
N ASP A 44 -9.24 -44.85 -9.06
CA ASP A 44 -10.68 -44.62 -9.18
C ASP A 44 -11.08 -43.12 -9.10
N LEU A 45 -10.16 -42.22 -9.46
CA LEU A 45 -10.43 -40.77 -9.40
C LEU A 45 -11.48 -40.32 -10.45
N TRP A 46 -11.56 -41.04 -11.57
CA TRP A 46 -12.53 -40.80 -12.63
C TRP A 46 -13.90 -41.35 -12.24
N ASP A 47 -14.79 -40.45 -11.81
CA ASP A 47 -16.16 -40.77 -11.43
C ASP A 47 -17.15 -40.18 -12.44
N GLU A 48 -17.77 -41.03 -13.26
CA GLU A 48 -18.75 -40.61 -14.27
C GLU A 48 -20.01 -39.96 -13.69
N SER A 49 -20.26 -40.12 -12.38
CA SER A 49 -21.36 -39.44 -11.70
C SER A 49 -21.10 -37.95 -11.48
N ARG A 50 -19.82 -37.53 -11.41
CA ARG A 50 -19.38 -36.13 -11.25
C ARG A 50 -19.23 -35.35 -12.56
N ILE A 51 -19.37 -36.03 -13.70
CA ILE A 51 -19.27 -35.38 -15.02
C ILE A 51 -20.52 -34.53 -15.24
N GLU A 52 -20.31 -33.28 -15.65
CA GLU A 52 -21.39 -32.37 -16.03
C GLU A 52 -22.18 -32.89 -17.25
N LYS A 53 -23.50 -33.09 -17.09
CA LYS A 53 -24.36 -33.75 -18.11
C LYS A 53 -25.26 -32.79 -18.86
N THR A 54 -25.43 -31.57 -18.37
CA THR A 54 -26.33 -30.58 -18.96
C THR A 54 -25.61 -29.82 -20.08
N TRP A 55 -26.29 -29.69 -21.23
CA TRP A 55 -25.80 -29.01 -22.42
C TRP A 55 -26.85 -28.04 -22.93
N TYR A 56 -26.45 -26.79 -23.20
CA TYR A 56 -27.31 -25.76 -23.78
C TYR A 56 -26.97 -25.57 -25.25
N LYS A 57 -27.99 -25.40 -26.08
CA LYS A 57 -27.82 -25.24 -27.53
C LYS A 57 -27.78 -23.78 -27.90
N ILE A 58 -26.69 -23.36 -28.54
CA ILE A 58 -26.53 -22.01 -29.07
C ILE A 58 -26.62 -22.07 -30.59
N ASP A 59 -27.80 -21.76 -31.15
CA ASP A 59 -28.05 -21.80 -32.59
C ASP A 59 -27.57 -20.52 -33.28
N LEU A 60 -26.41 -20.57 -33.92
CA LEU A 60 -25.78 -19.42 -34.57
C LEU A 60 -26.60 -18.84 -35.74
N ASP A 61 -27.62 -19.55 -36.24
CA ASP A 61 -28.55 -19.04 -37.27
C ASP A 61 -29.78 -18.34 -36.68
N ALA A 62 -30.04 -18.52 -35.38
CA ALA A 62 -31.14 -17.85 -34.69
C ALA A 62 -30.80 -16.37 -34.44
N GLU A 63 -31.81 -15.54 -34.19
CA GLU A 63 -31.61 -14.15 -33.72
C GLU A 63 -30.91 -14.14 -32.36
N GLU A 64 -30.12 -13.11 -32.06
CA GLU A 64 -29.24 -13.03 -30.88
C GLU A 64 -30.01 -13.27 -29.57
N HIS A 65 -31.24 -12.77 -29.49
CA HIS A 65 -32.11 -12.89 -28.33
C HIS A 65 -32.70 -14.30 -28.15
N ASP A 66 -32.75 -15.11 -29.22
CA ASP A 66 -33.15 -16.51 -29.13
C ASP A 66 -31.94 -17.43 -28.88
N ARG A 67 -30.74 -17.05 -29.34
CA ARG A 67 -29.48 -17.77 -29.07
C ARG A 67 -29.23 -17.98 -27.58
N TRP A 68 -29.47 -16.95 -26.77
CA TRP A 68 -29.08 -16.92 -25.36
C TRP A 68 -30.24 -17.12 -24.38
N ARG A 69 -31.48 -17.23 -24.86
CA ARG A 69 -32.69 -17.22 -24.03
C ARG A 69 -32.70 -18.28 -22.93
N GLU A 70 -32.35 -19.52 -23.27
CA GLU A 70 -32.37 -20.64 -22.33
C GLU A 70 -31.33 -20.45 -21.22
N VAL A 71 -30.09 -20.12 -21.60
CA VAL A 71 -28.98 -19.87 -20.67
C VAL A 71 -29.28 -18.68 -19.77
N ALA A 72 -29.73 -17.56 -20.34
CA ALA A 72 -30.09 -16.37 -19.58
C ALA A 72 -31.20 -16.66 -18.57
N THR A 73 -32.22 -17.44 -18.97
CA THR A 73 -33.33 -17.80 -18.09
C THR A 73 -32.85 -18.65 -16.90
N GLU A 74 -31.95 -19.61 -17.13
CA GLU A 74 -31.50 -20.49 -16.05
C GLU A 74 -30.41 -19.89 -15.15
N PHE A 75 -29.49 -19.10 -15.72
CA PHE A 75 -28.29 -18.66 -15.01
C PHE A 75 -28.31 -17.20 -14.59
N SER A 76 -29.29 -16.38 -14.99
CA SER A 76 -29.36 -14.95 -14.63
C SER A 76 -29.09 -14.68 -13.14
N THR A 77 -29.70 -15.44 -12.23
CA THR A 77 -29.47 -15.28 -10.78
C THR A 77 -28.04 -15.62 -10.37
N ARG A 78 -27.42 -16.65 -10.97
CA ARG A 78 -26.03 -17.03 -10.66
C ARG A 78 -25.03 -16.04 -11.26
N MET A 79 -25.32 -15.53 -12.46
CA MET A 79 -24.53 -14.48 -13.11
C MET A 79 -24.55 -13.21 -12.27
N GLN A 80 -25.73 -12.83 -11.78
CA GLN A 80 -25.88 -11.70 -10.88
C GLN A 80 -25.11 -11.95 -9.58
N SER A 81 -25.21 -13.14 -8.97
CA SER A 81 -24.44 -13.48 -7.75
C SER A 81 -22.93 -13.33 -7.94
N ALA A 82 -22.37 -13.78 -9.07
CA ALA A 82 -20.94 -13.61 -9.34
C ALA A 82 -20.55 -12.13 -9.58
N ILE A 83 -21.44 -11.35 -10.19
CA ILE A 83 -21.30 -9.90 -10.30
C ILE A 83 -21.36 -9.26 -8.91
N ASP A 84 -22.27 -9.70 -8.04
CA ASP A 84 -22.43 -9.18 -6.69
C ASP A 84 -21.19 -9.47 -5.83
N VAL A 85 -20.54 -10.61 -6.03
CA VAL A 85 -19.28 -10.97 -5.35
C VAL A 85 -18.10 -10.19 -5.92
N ALA A 86 -18.02 -10.04 -7.25
CA ALA A 86 -17.04 -9.17 -7.87
C ALA A 86 -17.23 -7.71 -7.44
N ALA A 87 -18.48 -7.30 -7.22
CA ALA A 87 -18.85 -6.01 -6.69
C ALA A 87 -18.43 -5.86 -5.23
N GLU A 88 -18.79 -6.80 -4.37
CA GLU A 88 -18.40 -6.85 -2.95
C GLU A 88 -16.87 -6.79 -2.82
N MET A 89 -16.15 -7.50 -3.68
CA MET A 89 -14.70 -7.48 -3.69
C MET A 89 -14.15 -6.14 -4.18
N ALA A 90 -14.56 -5.66 -5.36
CA ALA A 90 -14.17 -4.35 -5.85
C ALA A 90 -14.47 -3.29 -4.79
N ASN A 91 -15.58 -3.46 -4.07
CA ASN A 91 -15.99 -2.59 -2.99
C ASN A 91 -15.20 -2.79 -1.69
N SER A 92 -14.67 -3.98 -1.44
CA SER A 92 -13.77 -4.23 -0.31
C SER A 92 -12.38 -3.60 -0.54
N PHE A 93 -11.93 -3.48 -1.80
CA PHE A 93 -10.63 -2.91 -2.16
C PHE A 93 -10.66 -1.41 -2.48
N GLY A 94 -11.53 -1.03 -3.42
CA GLY A 94 -11.69 0.34 -3.87
C GLY A 94 -12.80 1.05 -3.12
N GLY A 95 -13.76 0.30 -2.60
CA GLY A 95 -14.81 0.87 -1.77
C GLY A 95 -16.27 0.71 -2.11
N ASP A 96 -17.19 1.09 -1.21
CA ASP A 96 -18.61 1.16 -1.56
C ASP A 96 -18.84 2.02 -2.82
N GLY A 97 -19.17 1.32 -3.92
CA GLY A 97 -19.40 1.84 -5.27
C GLY A 97 -18.22 1.65 -6.24
N ALA A 98 -17.12 1.00 -5.86
CA ALA A 98 -15.92 0.82 -6.70
C ALA A 98 -16.23 -0.10 -7.85
N TRP A 99 -17.13 -1.03 -7.59
CA TRP A 99 -17.87 -1.73 -8.62
C TRP A 99 -18.56 -0.78 -9.59
N ASP A 100 -19.34 0.18 -9.10
CA ASP A 100 -20.08 1.12 -9.94
C ASP A 100 -19.17 2.10 -10.70
N ALA A 101 -18.02 2.50 -10.13
CA ALA A 101 -17.01 3.28 -10.83
C ALA A 101 -16.33 2.46 -11.92
N LEU A 102 -15.98 1.20 -11.63
CA LEU A 102 -15.42 0.27 -12.60
C LEU A 102 -16.42 -0.01 -13.74
N VAL A 103 -17.70 -0.19 -13.41
CA VAL A 103 -18.81 -0.30 -14.35
C VAL A 103 -19.02 1.01 -15.12
N GLY A 104 -18.79 2.16 -14.49
CA GLY A 104 -18.83 3.48 -15.11
C GLY A 104 -17.76 3.68 -16.18
N LEU A 105 -16.55 3.12 -15.99
CA LEU A 105 -15.50 3.08 -17.02
C LEU A 105 -15.91 2.25 -18.24
N MET A 106 -16.87 1.35 -18.06
CA MET A 106 -17.42 0.52 -19.14
C MET A 106 -18.51 1.24 -19.94
N VAL A 107 -18.90 2.46 -19.58
CA VAL A 107 -19.87 3.24 -20.37
C VAL A 107 -19.34 3.46 -21.79
N GLY A 108 -20.14 3.04 -22.78
CA GLY A 108 -19.77 3.08 -24.20
C GLY A 108 -18.75 2.02 -24.64
N CYS A 109 -18.22 1.20 -23.72
CA CYS A 109 -17.40 0.03 -24.04
C CYS A 109 -18.18 -1.06 -24.80
N PRO A 110 -19.45 -1.40 -24.45
CA PRO A 110 -20.23 -2.37 -25.21
C PRO A 110 -20.33 -2.01 -26.70
N ASP A 111 -20.44 -0.72 -27.03
CA ASP A 111 -20.50 -0.22 -28.41
C ASP A 111 -19.16 -0.29 -29.17
N LYS A 112 -18.06 -0.59 -28.48
CA LYS A 112 -16.73 -0.77 -29.07
C LYS A 112 -16.40 -2.23 -29.37
N LEU A 113 -17.19 -3.18 -28.88
CA LEU A 113 -17.06 -4.59 -29.21
C LEU A 113 -17.36 -4.85 -30.69
N THR A 114 -16.76 -5.88 -31.29
CA THR A 114 -17.06 -6.29 -32.66
C THR A 114 -18.40 -7.04 -32.73
N GLU A 115 -19.01 -7.10 -33.91
CA GLU A 115 -20.12 -8.03 -34.15
C GLU A 115 -19.61 -9.48 -34.25
N PRO A 116 -20.39 -10.48 -33.82
CA PRO A 116 -21.74 -10.38 -33.24
C PRO A 116 -21.75 -10.09 -31.72
N TYR A 117 -20.59 -10.00 -31.06
CA TYR A 117 -20.48 -9.88 -29.60
C TYR A 117 -21.20 -8.65 -29.04
N ARG A 118 -21.13 -7.53 -29.76
CA ARG A 118 -21.86 -6.30 -29.42
C ARG A 118 -23.37 -6.49 -29.35
N THR A 119 -23.97 -7.15 -30.34
CA THR A 119 -25.42 -7.37 -30.36
C THR A 119 -25.82 -8.49 -29.41
N GLU A 120 -25.00 -9.53 -29.29
CA GLU A 120 -25.25 -10.64 -28.36
C GLU A 120 -25.16 -10.23 -26.89
N ILE A 121 -24.22 -9.36 -26.50
CA ILE A 121 -24.09 -8.91 -25.11
C ILE A 121 -25.29 -8.04 -24.70
N LYS A 122 -25.81 -7.24 -25.64
CA LYS A 122 -27.06 -6.47 -25.46
C LYS A 122 -28.26 -7.40 -25.30
N ALA A 123 -28.39 -8.41 -26.16
CA ALA A 123 -29.47 -9.38 -26.06
C ALA A 123 -29.40 -10.19 -24.75
N MET A 124 -28.20 -10.55 -24.29
CA MET A 124 -28.00 -11.22 -23.01
C MET A 124 -28.41 -10.32 -21.84
N ALA A 125 -27.99 -9.04 -21.84
CA ALA A 125 -28.39 -8.06 -20.83
C ALA A 125 -29.92 -7.86 -20.81
N ASP A 126 -30.56 -7.76 -21.98
CA ASP A 126 -32.02 -7.64 -22.11
C ASP A 126 -32.75 -8.87 -21.54
N LEU A 127 -32.21 -10.07 -21.75
CA LEU A 127 -32.77 -11.33 -21.28
C LEU A 127 -32.61 -11.56 -19.78
N THR A 128 -31.44 -11.23 -19.23
CA THR A 128 -31.11 -11.48 -17.82
C THR A 128 -31.57 -10.36 -16.90
N GLY A 129 -31.74 -9.14 -17.44
CA GLY A 129 -31.96 -7.92 -16.66
C GLY A 129 -30.69 -7.38 -16.00
N ILE A 130 -29.52 -7.95 -16.29
CA ILE A 130 -28.22 -7.51 -15.78
C ILE A 130 -27.77 -6.29 -16.57
N GLN A 131 -27.16 -5.31 -15.89
CA GLN A 131 -26.66 -4.10 -16.55
C GLN A 131 -25.64 -4.45 -17.64
N LEU A 132 -25.78 -3.83 -18.82
CA LEU A 132 -24.96 -4.11 -19.99
C LEU A 132 -23.46 -3.93 -19.71
N GLU A 133 -23.10 -2.89 -18.97
CA GLU A 133 -21.75 -2.56 -18.57
C GLU A 133 -21.16 -3.62 -17.63
N GLN A 134 -21.93 -4.10 -16.63
CA GLN A 134 -21.53 -5.18 -15.72
C GLN A 134 -21.32 -6.50 -16.47
N LEU A 135 -22.22 -6.84 -17.39
CA LEU A 135 -22.11 -8.04 -18.19
C LEU A 135 -20.91 -7.97 -19.16
N THR A 136 -20.63 -6.79 -19.70
CA THR A 136 -19.45 -6.54 -20.52
C THR A 136 -18.18 -6.68 -19.70
N LEU A 137 -18.15 -6.16 -18.48
CA LEU A 137 -17.02 -6.30 -17.56
C LEU A 137 -16.76 -7.77 -17.18
N LEU A 138 -17.81 -8.54 -16.91
CA LEU A 138 -17.71 -9.99 -16.67
C LEU A 138 -17.06 -10.73 -17.85
N ASN A 139 -17.33 -10.29 -19.09
CA ASN A 139 -16.70 -10.83 -20.29
C ASN A 139 -15.22 -10.41 -20.43
N LEU A 140 -14.82 -9.29 -19.81
CA LEU A 140 -13.43 -8.83 -19.80
C LEU A 140 -12.59 -9.42 -18.66
N PHE A 141 -13.20 -10.01 -17.62
CA PHE A 141 -12.43 -10.56 -16.50
C PHE A 141 -11.43 -11.64 -16.91
N TYR A 142 -11.74 -12.47 -17.91
CA TYR A 142 -10.78 -13.43 -18.41
C TYR A 142 -9.51 -12.76 -18.95
N GLU A 143 -9.65 -11.58 -19.56
CA GLU A 143 -8.52 -10.80 -20.08
C GLU A 143 -7.62 -10.26 -18.96
N ILE A 144 -8.06 -10.27 -17.70
CA ILE A 144 -7.37 -9.64 -16.57
C ILE A 144 -6.92 -10.67 -15.52
N ALA A 145 -7.68 -11.75 -15.29
CA ALA A 145 -7.64 -12.48 -14.01
C ALA A 145 -7.59 -14.01 -14.09
N ALA A 146 -7.28 -14.61 -15.25
CA ALA A 146 -7.27 -16.07 -15.39
C ALA A 146 -5.87 -16.69 -15.20
N MET A 147 -5.81 -17.83 -14.52
CA MET A 147 -4.67 -18.74 -14.42
C MET A 147 -5.06 -20.11 -15.00
N CYS A 148 -4.14 -20.89 -15.56
CA CYS A 148 -4.53 -22.10 -16.31
C CYS A 148 -3.41 -23.14 -16.33
N THR A 149 -3.79 -24.41 -16.37
CA THR A 149 -2.90 -25.49 -16.85
C THR A 149 -3.60 -26.22 -17.99
N SER A 150 -2.89 -26.46 -19.09
CA SER A 150 -3.42 -27.11 -20.28
C SER A 150 -2.40 -28.11 -20.82
N LEU A 151 -2.85 -29.23 -21.36
CA LEU A 151 -1.97 -30.22 -21.98
C LEU A 151 -2.66 -30.94 -23.14
N VAL A 152 -1.87 -31.34 -24.14
CA VAL A 152 -2.28 -32.27 -25.20
C VAL A 152 -1.31 -33.43 -25.23
N ALA A 153 -1.82 -34.66 -25.33
CA ALA A 153 -1.00 -35.87 -25.33
C ALA A 153 -1.48 -36.89 -26.36
N VAL A 154 -0.52 -37.54 -27.02
CA VAL A 154 -0.75 -38.63 -27.99
C VAL A 154 -0.34 -39.95 -27.38
N ASN A 155 -1.30 -40.85 -27.20
CA ASN A 155 -1.03 -42.16 -26.62
C ASN A 155 -0.27 -43.09 -27.60
N HIS A 156 0.02 -44.29 -27.14
CA HIS A 156 0.76 -45.28 -27.94
C HIS A 156 -0.01 -45.86 -29.14
N GLU A 157 -1.34 -45.66 -29.19
CA GLU A 157 -2.23 -46.08 -30.28
C GLU A 157 -2.51 -44.93 -31.28
N GLY A 158 -1.97 -43.74 -31.05
CA GLY A 158 -2.20 -42.55 -31.88
C GLY A 158 -3.52 -41.83 -31.60
N GLN A 159 -4.13 -42.08 -30.44
CA GLN A 159 -5.27 -41.29 -29.95
C GLN A 159 -4.76 -40.04 -29.22
N VAL A 160 -5.49 -38.94 -29.37
CA VAL A 160 -5.12 -37.64 -28.81
C VAL A 160 -6.12 -37.24 -27.74
N PHE A 161 -5.60 -36.86 -26.58
CA PHE A 161 -6.36 -36.35 -25.45
C PHE A 161 -5.88 -34.95 -25.12
N HIS A 162 -6.81 -34.06 -24.78
CA HIS A 162 -6.51 -32.69 -24.38
C HIS A 162 -7.13 -32.43 -23.01
N GLY A 163 -6.30 -32.22 -21.99
CA GLY A 163 -6.71 -31.93 -20.61
C GLY A 163 -6.47 -30.47 -20.26
N ARG A 164 -7.34 -29.88 -19.43
CA ARG A 164 -7.11 -28.54 -18.89
C ARG A 164 -7.75 -28.32 -17.53
N ASN A 165 -7.11 -27.52 -16.69
CA ASN A 165 -7.63 -26.91 -15.48
C ASN A 165 -7.81 -25.42 -15.75
N LEU A 166 -9.01 -24.91 -15.51
CA LEU A 166 -9.24 -23.47 -15.45
C LEU A 166 -9.09 -23.04 -14.00
N ASP A 167 -8.08 -22.20 -13.76
CA ASP A 167 -7.85 -21.60 -12.46
C ASP A 167 -8.34 -20.14 -12.52
N PHE A 168 -9.26 -19.75 -11.67
CA PHE A 168 -9.89 -18.43 -11.75
C PHE A 168 -10.07 -17.86 -10.35
N GLY A 169 -9.49 -16.70 -10.10
CA GLY A 169 -9.38 -16.11 -8.76
C GLY A 169 -8.69 -14.74 -8.82
N LEU A 170 -9.45 -13.65 -8.78
CA LEU A 170 -8.88 -12.32 -8.58
C LEU A 170 -8.29 -12.30 -7.15
N PHE A 171 -6.97 -12.18 -7.01
CA PHE A 171 -6.25 -12.06 -5.73
C PHE A 171 -6.43 -13.19 -4.68
N TYR A 172 -6.90 -14.39 -5.04
CA TYR A 172 -7.17 -15.51 -4.10
C TYR A 172 -8.17 -15.18 -2.97
N LEU A 173 -9.00 -14.14 -3.17
CA LEU A 173 -10.02 -13.70 -2.22
C LEU A 173 -11.43 -14.17 -2.56
N TRP A 174 -11.57 -14.85 -3.69
CA TRP A 174 -12.79 -15.52 -4.08
C TRP A 174 -12.85 -16.93 -3.47
N ASP A 175 -13.98 -17.27 -2.86
CA ASP A 175 -14.34 -18.68 -2.74
C ASP A 175 -14.54 -19.24 -4.14
N THR A 176 -13.82 -20.30 -4.50
CA THR A 176 -13.99 -20.94 -5.81
C THR A 176 -15.35 -21.58 -5.98
N GLU A 177 -16.09 -21.86 -4.91
CA GLU A 177 -17.42 -22.49 -4.97
C GLU A 177 -18.38 -21.71 -5.88
N GLU A 178 -18.41 -20.37 -5.82
CA GLU A 178 -19.34 -19.55 -6.61
C GLU A 178 -19.00 -19.50 -8.11
N HIS A 179 -17.71 -19.56 -8.46
CA HIS A 179 -17.27 -19.64 -9.85
C HIS A 179 -17.60 -20.99 -10.48
N THR A 180 -17.58 -22.07 -9.68
CA THR A 180 -17.97 -23.40 -10.19
C THR A 180 -19.43 -23.45 -10.61
N ASP A 181 -20.31 -22.65 -10.01
CA ASP A 181 -21.75 -22.62 -10.31
C ASP A 181 -22.11 -21.95 -11.63
N LEU A 182 -21.20 -21.13 -12.17
CA LEU A 182 -21.32 -20.53 -13.50
C LEU A 182 -20.77 -21.41 -14.62
N VAL A 183 -20.05 -22.48 -14.31
CA VAL A 183 -19.52 -23.39 -15.34
C VAL A 183 -20.66 -23.99 -16.13
N VAL A 184 -20.63 -23.77 -17.45
CA VAL A 184 -21.69 -24.17 -18.36
C VAL A 184 -21.10 -24.77 -19.64
N GLN A 185 -21.83 -25.73 -20.22
CA GLN A 185 -21.43 -26.43 -21.43
C GLN A 185 -22.38 -26.09 -22.59
N TYR A 186 -21.80 -25.73 -23.73
CA TYR A 186 -22.52 -25.28 -24.92
C TYR A 186 -22.32 -26.23 -26.10
N GLU A 187 -23.41 -26.55 -26.79
CA GLU A 187 -23.43 -27.09 -28.14
C GLU A 187 -23.73 -25.94 -29.12
N PHE A 188 -22.71 -25.43 -29.79
CA PHE A 188 -22.89 -24.43 -30.83
C PHE A 188 -23.38 -25.11 -32.11
N ILE A 189 -24.51 -24.66 -32.63
CA ILE A 189 -25.22 -25.23 -33.78
C ILE A 189 -25.17 -24.21 -34.93
N LYS A 190 -24.94 -24.70 -36.14
CA LYS A 190 -25.04 -23.91 -37.38
C LYS A 190 -25.58 -24.79 -38.49
N ASP A 191 -26.47 -24.26 -39.32
CA ASP A 191 -27.24 -24.96 -40.34
C ASP A 191 -27.97 -26.20 -39.77
N GLY A 192 -28.48 -26.09 -38.54
CA GLY A 192 -29.15 -27.18 -37.81
C GLY A 192 -28.24 -28.36 -37.42
N LYS A 193 -26.91 -28.20 -37.47
CA LYS A 193 -25.93 -29.24 -37.10
C LYS A 193 -25.01 -28.76 -35.99
N LEU A 194 -24.58 -29.68 -35.12
CA LEU A 194 -23.53 -29.41 -34.14
C LEU A 194 -22.25 -28.98 -34.87
N LEU A 195 -21.78 -27.78 -34.55
CA LEU A 195 -20.53 -27.22 -35.06
C LEU A 195 -19.38 -27.55 -34.11
N PHE A 196 -19.50 -27.14 -32.84
CA PHE A 196 -18.51 -27.46 -31.81
C PHE A 196 -19.13 -27.48 -30.40
N LYS A 197 -18.39 -28.07 -29.45
CA LYS A 197 -18.73 -28.13 -28.02
C LYS A 197 -17.78 -27.26 -27.22
N ALA A 198 -18.27 -26.51 -26.25
CA ALA A 198 -17.45 -25.63 -25.43
C ALA A 198 -17.83 -25.67 -23.95
N VAL A 199 -16.87 -25.31 -23.10
CA VAL A 199 -17.05 -25.01 -21.68
C VAL A 199 -16.57 -23.58 -21.44
N THR A 200 -17.39 -22.82 -20.75
CA THR A 200 -17.10 -21.45 -20.35
C THR A 200 -17.94 -21.10 -19.12
N PHE A 201 -18.10 -19.81 -18.82
CA PHE A 201 -19.01 -19.32 -17.81
C PHE A 201 -20.32 -18.83 -18.41
N ALA A 202 -21.43 -19.06 -17.72
CA ALA A 202 -22.71 -18.50 -18.10
C ALA A 202 -22.62 -16.96 -18.05
N GLY A 203 -23.11 -16.28 -19.10
CA GLY A 203 -22.97 -14.83 -19.27
C GLY A 203 -21.72 -14.40 -20.05
N HIS A 204 -20.76 -15.30 -20.22
CA HIS A 204 -19.57 -15.08 -21.03
C HIS A 204 -19.79 -15.55 -22.47
N LEU A 205 -19.68 -14.64 -23.44
CA LEU A 205 -19.96 -14.90 -24.86
C LEU A 205 -18.78 -15.51 -25.60
N GLY A 206 -17.56 -15.35 -25.07
CA GLY A 206 -16.35 -15.96 -25.61
C GLY A 206 -16.19 -17.43 -25.21
N VAL A 207 -15.28 -18.12 -25.90
CA VAL A 207 -14.99 -19.55 -25.70
C VAL A 207 -13.61 -19.69 -25.08
N ILE A 208 -13.50 -20.41 -23.96
CA ILE A 208 -12.23 -20.62 -23.25
C ILE A 208 -11.69 -22.03 -23.48
N THR A 209 -12.57 -23.05 -23.51
CA THR A 209 -12.22 -24.45 -23.75
C THR A 209 -13.23 -25.07 -24.69
N ALA A 210 -12.77 -25.69 -25.78
CA ALA A 210 -13.68 -26.25 -26.77
C ALA A 210 -13.09 -27.39 -27.62
N VAL A 211 -13.99 -28.19 -28.19
CA VAL A 211 -13.68 -29.23 -29.17
C VAL A 211 -14.63 -29.16 -30.36
N ARG A 212 -14.06 -29.15 -31.56
CA ARG A 212 -14.75 -29.31 -32.83
C ARG A 212 -14.64 -30.79 -33.24
N PRO A 213 -15.72 -31.58 -33.20
CA PRO A 213 -15.67 -33.03 -33.39
C PRO A 213 -14.92 -33.45 -34.66
N GLY A 214 -13.89 -34.26 -34.50
CA GLY A 214 -13.08 -34.80 -35.60
C GLY A 214 -12.11 -33.80 -36.25
N ALA A 215 -12.08 -32.53 -35.82
CA ALA A 215 -11.25 -31.48 -36.42
C ALA A 215 -10.14 -31.01 -35.48
N PHE A 216 -10.48 -30.31 -34.38
CA PHE A 216 -9.47 -29.83 -33.41
C PHE A 216 -10.10 -29.48 -32.06
N SER A 217 -9.27 -29.35 -31.02
CA SER A 217 -9.65 -28.81 -29.71
C SER A 217 -8.77 -27.63 -29.33
N VAL A 218 -9.24 -26.78 -28.41
CA VAL A 218 -8.54 -25.60 -27.93
C VAL A 218 -8.75 -25.37 -26.44
N SER A 219 -7.71 -24.92 -25.77
CA SER A 219 -7.78 -24.26 -24.47
C SER A 219 -6.87 -23.03 -24.50
N ILE A 220 -7.30 -21.97 -23.80
CA ILE A 220 -6.55 -20.72 -23.67
C ILE A 220 -5.93 -20.67 -22.27
N ASN A 221 -4.66 -20.25 -22.22
CA ASN A 221 -4.02 -19.85 -20.99
C ASN A 221 -3.61 -18.38 -21.08
N THR A 222 -3.82 -17.63 -20.00
CA THR A 222 -3.30 -16.28 -19.86
C THR A 222 -1.78 -16.26 -20.00
N ARG A 223 -1.26 -15.31 -20.78
CA ARG A 223 0.16 -14.97 -20.83
C ARG A 223 0.36 -13.56 -20.29
N PHE A 224 1.31 -13.43 -19.38
CA PHE A 224 1.65 -12.17 -18.72
C PHE A 224 2.39 -11.19 -19.67
N GLY A 225 2.42 -9.89 -19.34
CA GLY A 225 2.99 -8.81 -20.15
C GLY A 225 2.18 -7.50 -20.14
N SER A 226 2.85 -6.35 -20.28
CA SER A 226 2.24 -5.01 -20.20
C SER A 226 1.24 -4.76 -21.33
N SER A 227 -0.04 -4.59 -21.00
CA SER A 227 -1.13 -4.26 -21.94
C SER A 227 -1.61 -2.81 -21.80
N LEU A 228 -0.90 -2.00 -21.04
CA LEU A 228 -1.36 -0.69 -20.60
C LEU A 228 -1.72 0.20 -21.79
N ASP A 229 -0.83 0.32 -22.77
CA ASP A 229 -1.07 1.09 -23.99
C ASP A 229 -2.23 0.51 -24.82
N THR A 230 -2.33 -0.81 -24.95
CA THR A 230 -3.34 -1.49 -25.77
C THR A 230 -4.73 -1.41 -25.16
N MET A 231 -4.86 -1.63 -23.85
CA MET A 231 -6.11 -1.47 -23.09
C MET A 231 -6.55 0.00 -23.06
N THR A 232 -5.61 0.92 -22.84
CA THR A 232 -5.81 2.36 -22.89
C THR A 232 -6.33 2.80 -24.26
N ASN A 233 -5.69 2.33 -25.35
CA ASN A 233 -6.16 2.58 -26.71
C ASN A 233 -7.56 2.00 -26.94
N PHE A 234 -7.82 0.76 -26.51
CA PHE A 234 -9.16 0.18 -26.59
C PHE A 234 -10.22 1.03 -25.87
N PHE A 235 -9.94 1.48 -24.63
CA PHE A 235 -10.87 2.33 -23.89
C PHE A 235 -11.06 3.72 -24.54
N LEU A 236 -10.06 4.27 -25.25
CA LEU A 236 -10.23 5.53 -25.98
C LEU A 236 -10.96 5.36 -27.31
N THR A 237 -10.50 4.44 -28.14
CA THR A 237 -10.80 4.40 -29.58
C THR A 237 -11.49 3.12 -30.04
N GLY A 238 -11.60 2.11 -29.18
CA GLY A 238 -12.08 0.77 -29.53
C GLY A 238 -10.96 -0.11 -30.10
N LEU A 239 -11.32 -1.31 -30.58
CA LEU A 239 -10.39 -2.25 -31.20
C LEU A 239 -9.90 -1.73 -32.55
N GLU A 240 -8.63 -1.99 -32.87
CA GLU A 240 -8.11 -1.82 -34.23
C GLU A 240 -8.81 -2.80 -35.20
N PRO A 241 -8.90 -2.49 -36.52
CA PRO A 241 -9.70 -3.26 -37.48
C PRO A 241 -9.38 -4.76 -37.60
N ASP A 242 -8.18 -5.18 -37.20
CA ASP A 242 -7.67 -6.56 -37.23
C ASP A 242 -7.36 -7.12 -35.83
N GLN A 243 -7.85 -6.46 -34.78
CA GLN A 243 -7.63 -6.83 -33.39
C GLN A 243 -8.90 -7.41 -32.74
N GLN A 244 -8.73 -8.36 -31.83
CA GLN A 244 -9.81 -9.01 -31.09
C GLN A 244 -9.42 -9.37 -29.65
N PHE A 245 -10.40 -9.47 -28.75
CA PHE A 245 -10.25 -10.09 -27.44
C PHE A 245 -9.89 -11.57 -27.56
N VAL A 246 -9.06 -12.10 -26.67
CA VAL A 246 -8.50 -13.45 -26.79
C VAL A 246 -9.62 -14.50 -26.81
N VAL A 247 -10.62 -14.34 -25.95
CA VAL A 247 -11.76 -15.27 -25.86
C VAL A 247 -12.75 -15.18 -27.01
N TYR A 248 -12.87 -14.01 -27.64
CA TYR A 248 -13.71 -13.81 -28.83
C TYR A 248 -12.99 -14.30 -30.08
N ALA A 249 -11.68 -14.06 -30.19
CA ALA A 249 -10.86 -14.64 -31.24
C ALA A 249 -10.95 -16.17 -31.22
N ASN A 250 -10.96 -16.79 -30.04
CA ASN A 250 -11.14 -18.24 -29.92
C ASN A 250 -12.53 -18.69 -30.41
N ARG A 251 -13.61 -17.97 -30.08
CA ARG A 251 -14.96 -18.29 -30.58
C ARG A 251 -15.07 -18.09 -32.10
N ASP A 252 -14.46 -17.04 -32.64
CA ASP A 252 -14.39 -16.79 -34.07
C ASP A 252 -13.66 -17.93 -34.79
N MET A 253 -12.52 -18.38 -34.23
CA MET A 253 -11.78 -19.54 -34.74
C MET A 253 -12.66 -20.79 -34.74
N MET A 254 -13.28 -21.13 -33.61
CA MET A 254 -14.12 -22.33 -33.49
C MET A 254 -15.33 -22.31 -34.45
N THR A 255 -15.85 -21.12 -34.75
CA THR A 255 -16.99 -20.93 -35.65
C THR A 255 -16.57 -21.03 -37.11
N ASN A 256 -15.47 -20.36 -37.49
CA ASN A 256 -15.13 -20.13 -38.88
C ASN A 256 -14.10 -21.13 -39.45
N CYS A 257 -13.24 -21.73 -38.62
CA CYS A 257 -12.22 -22.67 -39.07
C CYS A 257 -12.76 -24.11 -39.05
N ALA A 258 -12.68 -24.79 -40.19
CA ALA A 258 -13.14 -26.17 -40.34
C ALA A 258 -12.05 -27.21 -40.02
N THR A 259 -10.77 -26.83 -40.14
CA THR A 259 -9.62 -27.72 -39.92
C THR A 259 -8.66 -27.17 -38.86
N PHE A 260 -7.77 -28.04 -38.37
CA PHE A 260 -6.68 -27.66 -37.47
C PHE A 260 -5.73 -26.64 -38.12
N GLU A 261 -5.44 -26.78 -39.41
CA GLU A 261 -4.54 -25.89 -40.15
C GLU A 261 -5.14 -24.49 -40.31
N GLU A 262 -6.45 -24.39 -40.61
CA GLU A 262 -7.15 -23.11 -40.67
C GLU A 262 -7.19 -22.44 -39.29
N ALA A 263 -7.42 -23.22 -38.23
CA ALA A 263 -7.43 -22.75 -36.85
C ALA A 263 -6.06 -22.21 -36.42
N LYS A 264 -4.99 -22.95 -36.72
CA LYS A 264 -3.60 -22.54 -36.48
C LYS A 264 -3.27 -21.24 -37.22
N ASP A 265 -3.57 -21.18 -38.52
CA ASP A 265 -3.31 -20.00 -39.35
C ASP A 265 -4.08 -18.77 -38.86
N TYR A 266 -5.35 -18.93 -38.50
CA TYR A 266 -6.14 -17.84 -37.93
C TYR A 266 -5.51 -17.29 -36.64
N ILE A 267 -5.16 -18.19 -35.70
CA ILE A 267 -4.55 -17.78 -34.44
C ILE A 267 -3.14 -17.25 -34.64
N GLU A 268 -2.37 -17.63 -35.66
CA GLU A 268 -1.06 -17.00 -35.88
C GLU A 268 -1.14 -15.55 -36.38
N ASN A 269 -2.23 -15.19 -37.05
CA ASN A 269 -2.33 -13.94 -37.79
C ASN A 269 -3.27 -12.90 -37.17
N ILE A 270 -4.23 -13.30 -36.33
CA ILE A 270 -5.17 -12.35 -35.71
C ILE A 270 -4.46 -11.43 -34.69
N GLY A 271 -4.71 -10.12 -34.74
CA GLY A 271 -4.28 -9.20 -33.70
C GLY A 271 -5.03 -9.46 -32.40
N LEU A 272 -4.33 -9.49 -31.27
CA LEU A 272 -4.92 -9.71 -29.96
C LEU A 272 -4.82 -8.46 -29.11
N LEU A 273 -5.84 -8.21 -28.30
CA LEU A 273 -5.80 -7.17 -27.27
C LEU A 273 -4.80 -7.52 -26.16
N ARG A 274 -4.56 -8.82 -25.93
CA ARG A 274 -3.62 -9.34 -24.93
C ARG A 274 -2.85 -10.55 -25.43
N ARG A 275 -1.63 -10.74 -24.91
CA ARG A 275 -0.82 -11.95 -25.10
C ARG A 275 -1.56 -13.17 -24.53
N ALA A 276 -1.37 -14.34 -25.14
CA ALA A 276 -1.99 -15.58 -24.67
C ALA A 276 -1.22 -16.82 -25.14
N TYR A 277 -1.53 -17.97 -24.54
CA TYR A 277 -1.18 -19.27 -25.11
C TYR A 277 -2.43 -19.97 -25.62
N PHE A 278 -2.37 -20.45 -26.85
CA PHE A 278 -3.39 -21.31 -27.44
C PHE A 278 -2.86 -22.73 -27.50
N THR A 279 -3.38 -23.61 -26.63
CA THR A 279 -3.09 -25.03 -26.71
C THR A 279 -4.10 -25.67 -27.65
N LEU A 280 -3.66 -26.21 -28.79
CA LEU A 280 -4.51 -26.80 -29.82
C LEU A 280 -4.23 -28.31 -29.95
N GLY A 281 -5.28 -29.13 -29.96
CA GLY A 281 -5.20 -30.56 -30.26
C GLY A 281 -5.73 -30.86 -31.67
N SER A 282 -5.05 -31.72 -32.43
CA SER A 282 -5.53 -32.24 -33.71
C SER A 282 -5.87 -33.73 -33.59
N PRO A 283 -6.45 -34.39 -34.62
CA PRO A 283 -6.76 -35.81 -34.55
C PRO A 283 -5.52 -36.71 -34.43
N ASP A 284 -4.34 -36.19 -34.75
CA ASP A 284 -3.08 -36.93 -34.83
C ASP A 284 -1.92 -36.28 -34.04
N GLY A 285 -2.13 -35.14 -33.39
CA GLY A 285 -1.09 -34.41 -32.65
C GLY A 285 -1.61 -33.23 -31.84
N GLY A 286 -0.75 -32.27 -31.53
CA GLY A 286 -1.09 -31.07 -30.79
C GLY A 286 0.04 -30.05 -30.79
N ILE A 287 -0.29 -28.80 -30.47
CA ILE A 287 0.61 -27.66 -30.45
C ILE A 287 0.24 -26.70 -29.31
N VAL A 288 1.22 -26.01 -28.75
CA VAL A 288 1.01 -24.77 -27.99
C VAL A 288 1.54 -23.62 -28.84
N VAL A 289 0.66 -22.67 -29.16
CA VAL A 289 1.01 -21.43 -29.87
C VAL A 289 1.12 -20.30 -28.85
N THR A 290 2.33 -19.76 -28.69
CA THR A 290 2.63 -18.66 -27.77
C THR A 290 2.48 -17.34 -28.52
N ARG A 291 1.45 -16.56 -28.18
CA ARG A 291 1.04 -15.37 -28.93
C ARG A 291 1.49 -14.07 -28.26
N ALA A 292 2.08 -13.18 -29.05
CA ALA A 292 2.22 -11.77 -28.72
C ALA A 292 0.91 -11.01 -29.03
N PHE A 293 0.88 -9.69 -28.83
CA PHE A 293 -0.23 -8.85 -29.32
C PHE A 293 -0.45 -9.03 -30.82
N ASN A 294 0.64 -9.08 -31.60
CA ASN A 294 0.63 -9.37 -33.03
C ASN A 294 1.65 -10.47 -33.33
N GLY A 295 1.23 -11.51 -34.06
CA GLY A 295 2.10 -12.64 -34.43
C GLY A 295 2.36 -13.65 -33.32
N THR A 296 3.25 -14.60 -33.60
CA THR A 296 3.57 -15.77 -32.77
C THR A 296 5.03 -15.74 -32.36
N ASP A 297 5.28 -15.86 -31.05
CA ASP A 297 6.63 -15.89 -30.49
C ASP A 297 7.22 -17.30 -30.52
N HIS A 298 6.39 -18.32 -30.27
CA HIS A 298 6.83 -19.72 -30.22
C HIS A 298 5.73 -20.73 -30.50
N GLU A 299 6.16 -21.91 -30.97
CA GLU A 299 5.33 -23.09 -31.21
C GLU A 299 5.97 -24.32 -30.56
N ALA A 300 5.27 -24.96 -29.63
CA ALA A 300 5.66 -26.26 -29.09
C ALA A 300 4.78 -27.35 -29.71
N ILE A 301 5.34 -28.17 -30.60
CA ILE A 301 4.60 -29.19 -31.37
C ILE A 301 4.93 -30.59 -30.84
N ILE A 302 3.90 -31.43 -30.66
CA ILE A 302 4.08 -32.84 -30.32
C ILE A 302 4.86 -33.57 -31.43
N ASN A 303 5.95 -34.22 -31.05
CA ASN A 303 6.76 -35.07 -31.92
C ASN A 303 6.94 -36.46 -31.30
N THR A 304 6.07 -37.39 -31.68
CA THR A 304 6.05 -38.76 -31.12
C THR A 304 7.27 -39.62 -31.48
N LYS A 305 8.20 -39.13 -32.31
CA LYS A 305 9.51 -39.75 -32.56
C LYS A 305 10.50 -39.49 -31.43
N ASP A 306 10.31 -38.39 -30.69
CA ASP A 306 11.03 -38.12 -29.46
C ASP A 306 10.43 -38.99 -28.33
N PRO A 307 11.26 -39.74 -27.57
CA PRO A 307 10.80 -40.53 -26.42
C PRO A 307 9.95 -39.76 -25.41
N ASN A 308 10.17 -38.44 -25.27
CA ASN A 308 9.47 -37.56 -24.35
C ASN A 308 8.53 -36.57 -25.05
N GLY A 309 8.60 -36.43 -26.37
CA GLY A 309 7.81 -35.46 -27.15
C GLY A 309 6.38 -35.91 -27.49
N TRP A 310 5.77 -36.80 -26.69
CA TRP A 310 4.42 -37.32 -26.93
C TRP A 310 3.31 -36.49 -26.28
N TYR A 311 3.66 -35.41 -25.57
CA TYR A 311 2.73 -34.43 -25.04
C TYR A 311 3.36 -33.03 -25.02
N VAL A 312 2.51 -32.02 -24.90
CA VAL A 312 2.86 -30.64 -24.56
C VAL A 312 2.02 -30.23 -23.35
N LEU A 313 2.61 -29.48 -22.42
CA LEU A 313 1.96 -28.95 -21.23
C LEU A 313 2.32 -27.47 -21.13
N GLN A 314 1.32 -26.63 -20.92
CA GLN A 314 1.45 -25.18 -20.82
C GLN A 314 0.70 -24.70 -19.57
N THR A 315 1.34 -23.85 -18.79
CA THR A 315 0.74 -23.12 -17.66
C THR A 315 0.58 -21.66 -18.07
N ASN A 316 1.09 -20.71 -17.29
CA ASN A 316 1.01 -19.28 -17.56
C ASN A 316 2.37 -18.65 -17.90
N TYR A 317 3.45 -19.44 -17.89
CA TYR A 317 4.82 -18.98 -18.08
C TYR A 317 5.39 -19.45 -19.41
N ASP A 318 6.28 -18.65 -20.00
CA ASP A 318 6.82 -18.93 -21.32
C ASP A 318 7.74 -20.16 -21.28
N TRP A 319 7.84 -20.89 -22.39
CA TRP A 319 8.57 -22.16 -22.48
C TRP A 319 10.08 -22.03 -22.15
N ASN A 320 10.63 -20.82 -22.23
CA ASN A 320 12.03 -20.49 -21.99
C ASN A 320 12.26 -19.84 -20.62
N GLU A 321 11.25 -19.88 -19.75
CA GLU A 321 11.20 -19.15 -18.49
C GLU A 321 10.87 -20.11 -17.34
N PRO A 322 11.56 -20.05 -16.18
CA PRO A 322 11.08 -20.78 -15.02
C PRO A 322 9.75 -20.20 -14.51
N ASP A 323 8.82 -21.09 -14.18
CA ASP A 323 7.65 -20.73 -13.38
C ASP A 323 8.09 -19.99 -12.10
N ILE A 324 7.28 -19.04 -11.64
CA ILE A 324 7.50 -18.36 -10.37
C ILE A 324 7.48 -19.40 -9.24
N PHE A 325 8.43 -19.32 -8.30
CA PHE A 325 8.60 -20.37 -7.27
C PHE A 325 7.34 -20.62 -6.41
N LEU A 326 6.46 -19.63 -6.29
CA LEU A 326 5.19 -19.73 -5.55
C LEU A 326 4.04 -20.34 -6.39
N ASP A 327 4.20 -20.48 -7.71
CA ASP A 327 3.21 -21.00 -8.66
C ASP A 327 3.84 -21.97 -9.69
N ASP A 328 4.76 -22.85 -9.26
CA ASP A 328 5.34 -23.88 -10.13
C ASP A 328 4.36 -25.03 -10.34
N ARG A 329 3.61 -24.96 -11.45
CA ARG A 329 2.68 -26.01 -11.91
C ARG A 329 3.27 -26.80 -13.07
N THR A 330 4.18 -26.21 -13.84
CA THR A 330 4.79 -26.84 -15.00
C THR A 330 5.63 -28.05 -14.58
N ASN A 331 6.49 -27.93 -13.57
CA ASN A 331 7.37 -29.03 -13.17
C ASN A 331 6.61 -30.21 -12.55
N PRO A 332 5.68 -30.00 -11.59
CA PRO A 332 4.88 -31.09 -11.04
C PRO A 332 3.97 -31.76 -12.10
N GLY A 333 3.37 -30.97 -13.00
CA GLY A 333 2.56 -31.50 -14.10
C GLY A 333 3.37 -32.37 -15.07
N ASN A 334 4.54 -31.90 -15.50
CA ASN A 334 5.47 -32.66 -16.33
C ASN A 334 5.96 -33.93 -15.61
N HIS A 335 6.29 -33.85 -14.32
CA HIS A 335 6.65 -35.00 -13.51
C HIS A 335 5.53 -36.07 -13.52
N CYS A 336 4.28 -35.65 -13.34
CA CYS A 336 3.13 -36.54 -13.39
C CYS A 336 2.90 -37.15 -14.78
N MET A 337 3.08 -36.39 -15.85
CA MET A 337 3.00 -36.91 -17.22
C MET A 337 4.08 -37.96 -17.48
N GLN A 338 5.33 -37.71 -17.06
CA GLN A 338 6.40 -38.70 -17.18
C GLN A 338 6.11 -39.97 -16.40
N LYS A 339 5.57 -39.83 -15.18
CA LYS A 339 5.15 -40.97 -14.35
C LYS A 339 4.01 -41.75 -15.00
N LEU A 340 3.01 -41.07 -15.57
CA LEU A 340 1.90 -41.70 -16.29
C LEU A 340 2.43 -42.52 -17.47
N GLY A 341 3.28 -41.91 -18.28
CA GLY A 341 3.90 -42.51 -19.45
C GLY A 341 2.92 -42.77 -20.59
N ARG A 342 3.43 -42.70 -21.83
CA ARG A 342 2.64 -42.72 -23.07
C ARG A 342 1.64 -43.88 -23.23
N LYS A 343 1.92 -45.05 -22.64
CA LYS A 343 1.04 -46.22 -22.73
C LYS A 343 -0.26 -46.06 -21.93
N ARG A 344 -0.25 -45.21 -20.90
CA ARG A 344 -1.36 -45.00 -19.96
C ARG A 344 -2.04 -43.65 -20.16
N VAL A 345 -1.74 -42.97 -21.27
CA VAL A 345 -2.48 -41.79 -21.70
C VAL A 345 -3.87 -42.22 -22.16
N THR A 346 -4.82 -42.07 -21.24
CA THR A 346 -6.27 -42.23 -21.43
C THR A 346 -6.96 -41.01 -20.82
N LYS A 347 -8.28 -40.88 -20.99
CA LYS A 347 -9.03 -39.79 -20.35
C LYS A 347 -8.89 -39.80 -18.82
N GLU A 348 -8.87 -40.98 -18.21
CA GLU A 348 -8.66 -41.17 -16.77
C GLU A 348 -7.22 -40.80 -16.36
N GLY A 349 -6.23 -41.22 -17.16
CA GLY A 349 -4.83 -40.90 -16.91
C GLY A 349 -4.54 -39.39 -16.97
N ILE A 350 -5.10 -38.70 -17.97
CA ILE A 350 -4.99 -37.23 -18.05
C ILE A 350 -5.70 -36.57 -16.87
N PHE A 351 -6.89 -37.05 -16.49
CA PHE A 351 -7.61 -36.53 -15.33
C PHE A 351 -6.82 -36.68 -14.02
N GLN A 352 -6.09 -37.78 -13.83
CA GLN A 352 -5.22 -37.97 -12.67
C GLN A 352 -4.08 -36.95 -12.61
N VAL A 353 -3.48 -36.62 -13.76
CA VAL A 353 -2.44 -35.59 -13.85
C VAL A 353 -3.03 -34.24 -13.49
N MET A 354 -4.15 -33.87 -14.11
CA MET A 354 -4.83 -32.59 -13.85
C MET A 354 -5.33 -32.46 -12.41
N SER A 355 -5.59 -33.57 -11.72
CA SER A 355 -6.05 -33.57 -10.32
C SER A 355 -4.92 -33.68 -9.30
N SER A 356 -3.66 -33.78 -9.74
CA SER A 356 -2.50 -33.86 -8.83
C SER A 356 -2.21 -32.51 -8.18
N GLN A 357 -1.65 -32.53 -6.97
CA GLN A 357 -1.38 -31.31 -6.19
C GLN A 357 -0.51 -30.32 -6.97
N THR A 358 -0.75 -29.03 -6.74
CA THR A 358 -0.26 -27.87 -7.50
C THR A 358 -0.92 -27.69 -8.87
N THR A 359 -1.03 -28.74 -9.70
CA THR A 359 -1.83 -28.67 -10.94
C THR A 359 -3.31 -28.43 -10.63
N LEU A 360 -3.86 -29.17 -9.67
CA LEU A 360 -5.10 -28.85 -8.97
C LEU A 360 -4.75 -27.99 -7.75
N ASN A 361 -5.36 -26.83 -7.67
CA ASN A 361 -5.12 -25.86 -6.60
C ASN A 361 -6.44 -25.21 -6.16
N LYS A 362 -6.36 -24.32 -5.17
CA LYS A 362 -7.52 -23.62 -4.61
C LYS A 362 -8.21 -22.68 -5.58
N ALA A 363 -7.59 -22.30 -6.71
CA ALA A 363 -8.22 -21.48 -7.73
C ALA A 363 -8.86 -22.33 -8.85
N THR A 364 -8.66 -23.66 -8.88
CA THR A 364 -9.16 -24.52 -9.95
C THR A 364 -10.68 -24.63 -9.90
N VAL A 365 -11.36 -24.08 -10.90
CA VAL A 365 -12.83 -24.08 -11.03
C VAL A 365 -13.33 -25.33 -11.73
N TYR A 366 -12.70 -25.72 -12.83
CA TYR A 366 -13.05 -26.96 -13.51
C TYR A 366 -11.85 -27.63 -14.17
N THR A 367 -11.95 -28.95 -14.27
CA THR A 367 -11.08 -29.78 -15.10
C THR A 367 -11.87 -30.31 -16.27
N THR A 368 -11.36 -30.14 -17.48
CA THR A 368 -11.94 -30.72 -18.70
C THR A 368 -10.96 -31.67 -19.37
N VAL A 369 -11.45 -32.81 -19.85
CA VAL A 369 -10.72 -33.75 -20.71
C VAL A 369 -11.49 -33.92 -22.01
N MET A 370 -10.81 -33.73 -23.15
CA MET A 370 -11.38 -33.79 -24.49
C MET A 370 -10.75 -34.89 -25.33
N GLU A 371 -11.58 -35.57 -26.13
CA GLU A 371 -11.17 -36.52 -27.16
C GLU A 371 -11.48 -35.95 -28.55
N ILE A 372 -10.45 -35.59 -29.31
CA ILE A 372 -10.64 -34.83 -30.56
C ILE A 372 -11.39 -35.64 -31.62
N LYS A 373 -11.05 -36.93 -31.80
CA LYS A 373 -11.65 -37.78 -32.85
C LYS A 373 -13.15 -38.00 -32.68
N THR A 374 -13.62 -38.17 -31.44
CA THR A 374 -15.03 -38.37 -31.13
C THR A 374 -15.76 -37.04 -30.91
N GLY A 375 -15.02 -35.98 -30.58
CA GLY A 375 -15.59 -34.72 -30.09
C GLY A 375 -16.14 -34.82 -28.68
N ALA A 376 -15.76 -35.86 -27.92
CA ALA A 376 -16.18 -35.98 -26.53
C ALA A 376 -15.47 -34.94 -25.66
N LEU A 377 -16.21 -34.38 -24.71
CA LEU A 377 -15.74 -33.37 -23.76
C LEU A 377 -16.33 -33.74 -22.41
N TYR A 378 -15.46 -33.95 -21.42
CA TYR A 378 -15.81 -34.36 -20.07
C TYR A 378 -15.36 -33.30 -19.09
N THR A 379 -16.30 -32.64 -18.41
CA THR A 379 -16.00 -31.55 -17.47
C THR A 379 -16.38 -31.96 -16.06
N PHE A 380 -15.50 -31.65 -15.12
CA PHE A 380 -15.68 -31.83 -13.70
C PHE A 380 -15.50 -30.47 -13.03
N LYS A 381 -16.51 -30.00 -12.31
CA LYS A 381 -16.33 -28.90 -11.35
C LYS A 381 -15.42 -29.39 -10.22
N GLN A 382 -14.44 -28.58 -9.84
CA GLN A 382 -13.39 -28.97 -8.90
C GLN A 382 -13.47 -28.16 -7.61
N GLU A 383 -13.03 -28.78 -6.51
CA GLU A 383 -12.82 -28.18 -5.20
C GLU A 383 -11.52 -28.73 -4.63
N CYS A 384 -10.68 -27.90 -4.02
CA CYS A 384 -9.46 -28.34 -3.31
C CYS A 384 -9.67 -28.17 -1.79
N LYS A 385 -9.61 -29.25 -0.98
CA LYS A 385 -10.10 -29.25 0.42
C LYS A 385 -9.05 -29.04 1.52
N ASP A 386 -7.74 -29.17 1.26
CA ASP A 386 -6.70 -29.12 2.29
C ASP A 386 -6.03 -27.72 2.46
N PRO A 387 -5.57 -27.36 3.69
CA PRO A 387 -4.80 -26.14 3.93
C PRO A 387 -3.34 -26.32 3.47
N GLN A 388 -2.94 -25.60 2.43
CA GLN A 388 -1.53 -25.41 2.09
C GLN A 388 -0.91 -24.36 3.03
N PRO A 389 0.40 -24.41 3.34
CA PRO A 389 1.01 -23.49 4.30
C PRO A 389 1.01 -22.05 3.77
N ALA A 390 -0.01 -21.28 4.16
CA ALA A 390 -0.08 -19.85 3.95
C ALA A 390 0.82 -19.14 4.98
N MET A 391 2.13 -19.08 4.71
CA MET A 391 3.12 -18.45 5.61
C MET A 391 3.27 -16.93 5.43
N LEU A 392 2.35 -16.25 4.74
CA LEU A 392 2.40 -14.81 4.52
C LEU A 392 1.74 -13.90 5.61
N PRO A 393 0.77 -14.33 6.45
CA PRO A 393 -0.03 -13.35 7.22
C PRO A 393 0.50 -12.99 8.63
N LEU A 394 1.42 -13.75 9.24
CA LEU A 394 1.74 -13.58 10.67
C LEU A 394 2.80 -12.51 10.99
N LEU A 395 3.66 -12.13 10.05
CA LEU A 395 4.75 -11.17 10.30
C LEU A 395 4.30 -9.69 10.15
N LEU A 396 3.20 -9.44 9.43
CA LEU A 396 2.66 -8.10 9.16
C LEU A 396 1.75 -7.56 10.29
N LEU A 397 1.31 -8.43 11.22
CA LEU A 397 0.38 -8.08 12.31
C LEU A 397 1.02 -7.41 13.54
N LEU A 398 2.35 -7.49 13.73
CA LEU A 398 3.00 -7.09 15.00
C LEU A 398 3.68 -5.71 14.99
N LEU A 399 3.76 -5.02 13.84
CA LEU A 399 4.49 -3.76 13.70
C LEU A 399 3.73 -2.48 14.15
N PRO A 400 2.40 -2.32 13.96
CA PRO A 400 1.72 -1.07 14.31
C PRO A 400 1.64 -0.81 15.83
N ALA A 401 1.59 -1.85 16.66
CA ALA A 401 1.47 -1.73 18.12
C ALA A 401 2.75 -1.29 18.84
N LEU A 402 3.91 -1.36 18.17
CA LEU A 402 5.19 -0.93 18.74
C LEU A 402 5.67 0.44 18.23
N LEU A 403 5.03 0.98 17.17
CA LEU A 403 5.39 2.23 16.49
C LEU A 403 5.04 3.52 17.26
N LEU A 404 4.17 3.44 18.28
CA LEU A 404 3.42 4.61 18.74
C LEU A 404 3.37 4.82 20.28
N ALA A 405 4.29 4.23 21.04
CA ALA A 405 4.46 4.64 22.44
C ALA A 405 5.24 5.96 22.51
N ASP A 406 4.69 7.00 23.16
CA ASP A 406 5.41 8.26 23.41
C ASP A 406 6.65 8.00 24.32
N PRO A 407 7.85 8.55 24.01
CA PRO A 407 9.07 8.35 24.79
C PRO A 407 9.07 9.05 26.17
N SER A 408 7.97 9.72 26.57
CA SER A 408 7.93 10.57 27.76
C SER A 408 6.74 10.28 28.68
N PRO A 409 6.64 9.05 29.21
CA PRO A 409 7.03 8.94 30.61
C PRO A 409 8.03 7.79 30.82
N LEU A 410 9.13 7.79 30.07
CA LEU A 410 10.16 6.74 30.22
C LEU A 410 11.57 7.29 30.48
N ASN A 411 11.63 8.48 31.10
CA ASN A 411 12.73 8.87 31.98
C ASN A 411 12.72 8.07 33.31
N THR A 412 12.39 6.78 33.25
CA THR A 412 12.85 5.81 34.24
C THR A 412 14.11 5.16 33.66
N PRO A 413 15.25 5.16 34.39
CA PRO A 413 16.53 4.60 33.92
C PRO A 413 16.51 3.12 33.51
N ASP A 414 15.38 2.42 33.63
CA ASP A 414 15.25 0.98 33.42
C ASP A 414 14.13 0.67 32.39
N ASN A 415 14.46 0.85 31.11
CA ASN A 415 14.09 -0.01 29.98
C ASN A 415 12.60 -0.23 29.59
N PRO A 416 12.06 0.55 28.63
CA PRO A 416 10.71 0.34 28.06
C PRO A 416 10.58 -0.68 26.92
N TRP A 417 11.69 -1.18 26.36
CA TRP A 417 11.69 -2.09 25.21
C TRP A 417 11.97 -3.55 25.60
N GLY A 418 11.99 -3.85 26.91
CA GLY A 418 12.33 -5.17 27.43
C GLY A 418 13.70 -5.63 26.92
N GLU A 419 13.76 -6.78 26.27
CA GLU A 419 15.03 -7.34 25.78
C GLU A 419 15.65 -6.59 24.57
N TYR A 420 14.91 -5.66 23.94
CA TYR A 420 15.35 -4.88 22.77
C TYR A 420 15.88 -3.47 23.11
N ALA A 421 15.98 -3.14 24.40
CA ALA A 421 16.38 -1.83 24.87
C ALA A 421 17.71 -1.33 24.34
N ALA A 422 17.81 0.00 24.32
CA ALA A 422 19.09 0.67 24.31
C ALA A 422 19.99 0.11 25.42
N GLU A 423 21.17 -0.35 25.03
CA GLU A 423 22.18 -0.87 25.93
C GLU A 423 23.50 -0.19 25.66
N CYS A 424 23.90 0.67 26.60
CA CYS A 424 25.22 1.27 26.58
C CYS A 424 26.30 0.31 27.10
N LEU A 425 27.21 -0.10 26.22
CA LEU A 425 28.32 -1.02 26.53
C LEU A 425 29.51 -0.35 27.20
N VAL A 426 29.55 0.99 27.22
CA VAL A 426 30.55 1.77 27.97
C VAL A 426 30.53 1.32 29.43
N ASP A 427 31.71 0.95 29.95
CA ASP A 427 31.97 0.36 31.28
C ASP A 427 31.46 -1.06 31.53
N LYS A 428 30.67 -1.64 30.62
CA LYS A 428 30.16 -3.01 30.77
C LYS A 428 31.08 -4.05 30.13
N VAL A 429 31.64 -3.72 28.96
CA VAL A 429 32.48 -4.63 28.17
C VAL A 429 33.77 -3.93 27.76
N PRO A 430 34.79 -3.89 28.65
CA PRO A 430 36.03 -3.17 28.38
C PRO A 430 36.82 -3.75 27.20
N ASP A 431 36.69 -5.06 26.93
CA ASP A 431 37.47 -5.79 25.92
C ASP A 431 36.70 -6.01 24.60
N LEU A 432 35.81 -5.08 24.22
CA LEU A 432 35.02 -5.20 22.99
C LEU A 432 35.86 -4.98 21.72
N TRP A 433 36.94 -4.20 21.84
CA TRP A 433 37.88 -3.94 20.76
C TRP A 433 38.76 -5.17 20.54
N ASP A 434 38.48 -5.91 19.47
CA ASP A 434 39.25 -7.08 19.06
C ASP A 434 39.92 -6.79 17.71
N GLU A 435 41.24 -6.61 17.74
CA GLU A 435 42.02 -6.32 16.53
C GLU A 435 41.94 -7.43 15.48
N SER A 436 41.61 -8.67 15.86
CA SER A 436 41.44 -9.77 14.91
C SER A 436 40.18 -9.67 14.06
N ARG A 437 39.18 -8.86 14.49
CA ARG A 437 37.95 -8.57 13.75
C ARG A 437 38.07 -7.39 12.80
N ILE A 438 39.18 -6.65 12.85
CA ILE A 438 39.41 -5.49 11.98
C ILE A 438 39.69 -6.00 10.57
N GLU A 439 38.98 -5.45 9.59
CA GLU A 439 39.22 -5.74 8.18
C GLU A 439 40.66 -5.33 7.78
N GLN A 440 41.47 -6.31 7.37
CA GLN A 440 42.90 -6.11 7.09
C GLN A 440 43.21 -5.84 5.62
N THR A 441 42.28 -6.19 4.72
CA THR A 441 42.51 -6.08 3.28
C THR A 441 42.25 -4.65 2.80
N TRP A 442 43.23 -4.09 2.09
CA TRP A 442 43.18 -2.77 1.48
C TRP A 442 43.47 -2.89 -0.01
N TYR A 443 42.67 -2.22 -0.84
CA TYR A 443 42.89 -2.14 -2.27
C TYR A 443 43.35 -0.74 -2.66
N THR A 444 44.31 -0.66 -3.58
CA THR A 444 44.82 0.63 -4.06
C THR A 444 44.06 1.07 -5.30
N ILE A 445 43.42 2.24 -5.22
CA ILE A 445 42.79 2.89 -6.38
C ILE A 445 43.70 4.02 -6.87
N ASP A 446 44.41 3.76 -7.96
CA ASP A 446 45.38 4.70 -8.55
C ASP A 446 44.73 5.64 -9.56
N LEU A 447 44.47 6.87 -9.14
CA LEU A 447 43.76 7.89 -9.91
C LEU A 447 44.53 8.31 -11.18
N ASP A 448 45.82 7.99 -11.32
CA ASP A 448 46.61 8.27 -12.53
C ASP A 448 46.37 7.23 -13.64
N LYS A 449 45.84 6.06 -13.29
CA LYS A 449 45.54 5.00 -14.26
C LYS A 449 44.24 5.28 -14.99
N GLU A 450 44.02 4.62 -16.13
CA GLU A 450 42.73 4.63 -16.82
C GLU A 450 41.66 3.87 -16.02
N ALA A 451 40.39 4.17 -16.27
CA ALA A 451 39.23 3.62 -15.53
C ALA A 451 39.26 2.08 -15.37
N HIS A 452 39.61 1.36 -16.44
CA HIS A 452 39.71 -0.10 -16.42
C HIS A 452 40.84 -0.60 -15.50
N ASP A 453 41.97 0.10 -15.45
CA ASP A 453 43.10 -0.30 -14.60
C ASP A 453 42.91 0.12 -13.14
N ARG A 454 42.11 1.18 -12.87
CA ARG A 454 41.73 1.61 -11.52
C ARG A 454 40.96 0.54 -10.77
N TRP A 455 39.97 -0.07 -11.43
CA TRP A 455 38.99 -0.96 -10.79
C TRP A 455 39.22 -2.45 -11.05
N ARG A 456 40.30 -2.81 -11.77
CA ARG A 456 40.57 -4.18 -12.23
C ARG A 456 40.51 -5.23 -11.12
N GLU A 457 41.21 -4.97 -10.02
CA GLU A 457 41.30 -5.90 -8.90
C GLU A 457 39.93 -6.11 -8.24
N ILE A 458 39.22 -5.02 -7.97
CA ILE A 458 37.87 -5.04 -7.38
C ILE A 458 36.87 -5.77 -8.26
N ALA A 459 36.84 -5.42 -9.55
CA ALA A 459 35.94 -6.05 -10.51
C ALA A 459 36.22 -7.56 -10.61
N THR A 460 37.50 -7.95 -10.67
CA THR A 460 37.87 -9.38 -10.77
C THR A 460 37.49 -10.16 -9.53
N GLU A 461 37.68 -9.60 -8.33
CA GLU A 461 37.44 -10.33 -7.08
C GLU A 461 35.97 -10.33 -6.64
N PHE A 462 35.25 -9.22 -6.83
CA PHE A 462 33.90 -9.03 -6.25
C PHE A 462 32.76 -9.18 -7.24
N ALA A 463 32.99 -9.35 -8.54
CA ALA A 463 31.93 -9.48 -9.54
C ALA A 463 30.79 -10.46 -9.12
N PRO A 464 31.07 -11.68 -8.62
CA PRO A 464 29.99 -12.59 -8.20
C PRO A 464 29.18 -12.07 -7.02
N ARG A 465 29.82 -11.38 -6.07
CA ARG A 465 29.16 -10.80 -4.90
C ARG A 465 28.34 -9.57 -5.28
N MET A 466 28.82 -8.78 -6.24
CA MET A 466 28.10 -7.62 -6.76
C MET A 466 26.83 -8.08 -7.45
N GLN A 467 26.94 -9.12 -8.28
CA GLN A 467 25.79 -9.74 -8.92
C GLN A 467 24.80 -10.26 -7.87
N ALA A 468 25.27 -10.95 -6.82
CA ALA A 468 24.37 -11.43 -5.76
C ALA A 468 23.61 -10.29 -5.04
N ALA A 469 24.22 -9.12 -4.83
CA ALA A 469 23.49 -7.97 -4.27
C ALA A 469 22.48 -7.40 -5.27
N VAL A 470 22.84 -7.33 -6.55
CA VAL A 470 21.92 -6.96 -7.63
C VAL A 470 20.75 -7.94 -7.70
N ASP A 471 21.01 -9.24 -7.53
CA ASP A 471 20.00 -10.29 -7.58
C ASP A 471 19.00 -10.17 -6.42
N VAL A 472 19.45 -9.77 -5.22
CA VAL A 472 18.54 -9.48 -4.10
C VAL A 472 17.63 -8.30 -4.40
N VAL A 473 18.17 -7.23 -5.00
CA VAL A 473 17.34 -6.07 -5.34
C VAL A 473 16.43 -6.36 -6.52
N LYS A 474 16.89 -7.15 -7.50
CA LYS A 474 16.07 -7.71 -8.56
C LYS A 474 14.93 -8.52 -7.98
N GLU A 475 15.23 -9.46 -7.08
CA GLU A 475 14.23 -10.33 -6.46
C GLU A 475 13.22 -9.52 -5.64
N MET A 476 13.67 -8.50 -4.92
CA MET A 476 12.78 -7.54 -4.26
C MET A 476 11.90 -6.80 -5.29
N ALA A 477 12.49 -6.16 -6.29
CA ALA A 477 11.77 -5.42 -7.32
C ALA A 477 10.73 -6.31 -8.02
N ASP A 478 11.13 -7.52 -8.41
CA ASP A 478 10.29 -8.50 -9.09
C ASP A 478 9.26 -9.17 -8.15
N SER A 479 9.47 -9.14 -6.84
CA SER A 479 8.50 -9.64 -5.85
C SER A 479 7.41 -8.61 -5.53
N PHE A 480 7.74 -7.32 -5.57
CA PHE A 480 6.81 -6.23 -5.21
C PHE A 480 6.18 -5.54 -6.43
N GLY A 481 6.99 -5.17 -7.42
CA GLY A 481 6.52 -4.57 -8.68
C GLY A 481 6.01 -5.60 -9.67
N GLY A 482 5.91 -6.84 -9.20
CA GLY A 482 5.62 -8.00 -9.99
C GLY A 482 6.74 -8.34 -10.97
N PRO A 483 6.53 -9.43 -11.68
CA PRO A 483 7.52 -9.93 -12.58
C PRO A 483 7.96 -8.85 -13.63
N GLY A 484 9.26 -8.57 -13.84
CA GLY A 484 9.72 -7.65 -14.92
C GLY A 484 9.84 -6.19 -14.49
N ALA A 485 9.44 -5.90 -13.26
CA ALA A 485 9.74 -4.64 -12.59
C ALA A 485 11.24 -4.34 -12.57
N TRP A 486 12.08 -5.35 -12.35
CA TRP A 486 13.53 -5.17 -12.44
C TRP A 486 13.96 -4.72 -13.83
N ASP A 487 13.43 -5.34 -14.89
CA ASP A 487 13.78 -4.99 -16.27
C ASP A 487 13.22 -3.63 -16.66
N MET A 488 12.07 -3.22 -16.13
CA MET A 488 11.54 -1.85 -16.26
C MET A 488 12.46 -0.84 -15.58
N LEU A 489 12.91 -1.11 -14.34
CA LEU A 489 13.87 -0.25 -13.64
C LEU A 489 15.19 -0.14 -14.43
N VAL A 490 15.72 -1.27 -14.89
CA VAL A 490 16.89 -1.33 -15.77
C VAL A 490 16.67 -0.57 -17.08
N THR A 491 15.47 -0.63 -17.66
CA THR A 491 15.13 0.08 -18.90
C THR A 491 15.09 1.59 -18.69
N ILE A 492 14.56 2.08 -17.56
CA ILE A 492 14.61 3.50 -17.19
C ILE A 492 16.06 3.98 -17.03
N MET A 493 16.97 3.08 -16.65
CA MET A 493 18.39 3.36 -16.55
C MET A 493 19.12 3.44 -17.91
N VAL A 494 18.46 3.13 -19.03
CA VAL A 494 19.08 3.25 -20.36
C VAL A 494 19.46 4.70 -20.65
N GLY A 495 20.73 4.91 -21.00
CA GLY A 495 21.29 6.24 -21.29
C GLY A 495 21.54 7.11 -20.04
N VAL A 496 21.18 6.64 -18.84
CA VAL A 496 21.51 7.30 -17.57
C VAL A 496 23.02 7.32 -17.28
N PRO A 497 23.80 6.24 -17.54
CA PRO A 497 25.25 6.28 -17.39
C PRO A 497 25.91 7.42 -18.20
N ASP A 498 25.38 7.73 -19.38
CA ASP A 498 25.88 8.83 -20.24
C ASP A 498 25.56 10.21 -19.71
N LYS A 499 24.67 10.32 -18.72
CA LYS A 499 24.32 11.57 -18.03
C LYS A 499 25.17 11.81 -16.78
N MET A 500 25.93 10.81 -16.32
CA MET A 500 26.86 10.96 -15.20
C MET A 500 28.09 11.79 -15.60
N THR A 501 28.74 12.43 -14.63
CA THR A 501 29.97 13.22 -14.84
C THR A 501 31.21 12.32 -14.95
N GLU A 502 32.29 12.83 -15.55
CA GLU A 502 33.59 12.16 -15.49
C GLU A 502 34.24 12.43 -14.11
N PRO A 503 34.95 11.43 -13.52
CA PRO A 503 35.33 10.15 -14.10
C PRO A 503 34.28 9.02 -13.96
N TYR A 504 33.17 9.27 -13.23
CA TYR A 504 32.19 8.23 -12.87
C TYR A 504 31.56 7.55 -14.08
N ARG A 505 31.27 8.31 -15.14
CA ARG A 505 30.78 7.77 -16.41
C ARG A 505 31.74 6.74 -17.02
N SER A 506 33.02 7.07 -17.14
CA SER A 506 34.01 6.13 -17.69
C SER A 506 34.27 4.95 -16.76
N GLU A 507 34.25 5.19 -15.45
CA GLU A 507 34.49 4.18 -14.44
C GLU A 507 33.36 3.16 -14.30
N ILE A 508 32.08 3.57 -14.37
CA ILE A 508 30.94 2.65 -14.31
C ILE A 508 30.89 1.75 -15.54
N LYS A 509 31.24 2.30 -16.71
CA LYS A 509 31.38 1.55 -17.95
C LYS A 509 32.53 0.54 -17.88
N ALA A 510 33.69 0.95 -17.38
CA ALA A 510 34.82 0.05 -17.22
C ALA A 510 34.54 -1.05 -16.19
N MET A 511 33.84 -0.74 -15.10
CA MET A 511 33.46 -1.74 -14.10
C MET A 511 32.46 -2.74 -14.67
N ALA A 512 31.43 -2.29 -15.39
CA ALA A 512 30.49 -3.16 -16.10
C ALA A 512 31.19 -4.07 -17.13
N ASP A 513 32.13 -3.52 -17.91
CA ASP A 513 32.93 -4.28 -18.89
C ASP A 513 33.76 -5.40 -18.23
N MET A 514 34.35 -5.11 -17.06
CA MET A 514 35.17 -6.08 -16.34
C MET A 514 34.39 -7.12 -15.55
N THR A 515 33.27 -6.73 -14.92
CA THR A 515 32.48 -7.64 -14.08
C THR A 515 31.51 -8.48 -14.90
N GLY A 516 31.15 -8.03 -16.10
CA GLY A 516 30.09 -8.63 -16.91
C GLY A 516 28.68 -8.30 -16.41
N ILE A 517 28.54 -7.48 -15.37
CA ILE A 517 27.24 -6.99 -14.87
C ILE A 517 26.74 -5.92 -15.83
N GLN A 518 25.45 -5.97 -16.16
CA GLN A 518 24.84 -5.00 -17.07
C GLN A 518 25.03 -3.57 -16.54
N LEU A 519 25.42 -2.66 -17.43
CA LEU A 519 25.77 -1.28 -17.09
C LEU A 519 24.66 -0.58 -16.31
N GLU A 520 23.41 -0.75 -16.77
CA GLU A 520 22.21 -0.21 -16.17
C GLU A 520 21.99 -0.72 -14.73
N GLN A 521 22.22 -2.01 -14.48
CA GLN A 521 22.09 -2.64 -13.16
C GLN A 521 23.14 -2.13 -12.18
N LEU A 522 24.39 -2.01 -12.64
CA LEU A 522 25.48 -1.49 -11.82
C LEU A 522 25.29 0.01 -11.52
N THR A 523 24.73 0.74 -12.49
CA THR A 523 24.36 2.14 -12.32
C THR A 523 23.27 2.27 -11.27
N LEU A 524 22.23 1.43 -11.32
CA LEU A 524 21.16 1.38 -10.32
C LEU A 524 21.72 1.06 -8.91
N LEU A 525 22.67 0.13 -8.80
CA LEU A 525 23.35 -0.18 -7.54
C LEU A 525 24.06 1.04 -6.92
N ASN A 526 24.62 1.92 -7.75
CA ASN A 526 25.24 3.18 -7.30
C ASN A 526 24.19 4.22 -6.89
N LEU A 527 22.97 4.17 -7.45
CA LEU A 527 21.89 5.09 -7.10
C LEU A 527 21.10 4.68 -5.86
N PHE A 528 21.09 3.40 -5.46
CA PHE A 528 20.29 2.94 -4.32
C PHE A 528 20.61 3.65 -3.00
N TYR A 529 21.87 4.06 -2.80
CA TYR A 529 22.21 4.81 -1.60
C TYR A 529 21.59 6.21 -1.57
N GLU A 530 21.29 6.80 -2.74
CA GLU A 530 20.66 8.13 -2.84
C GLU A 530 19.20 8.12 -2.41
N VAL A 531 18.57 6.95 -2.28
CA VAL A 531 17.13 6.81 -2.02
C VAL A 531 16.78 6.06 -0.72
N ALA A 532 17.67 5.20 -0.20
CA ALA A 532 17.36 4.40 0.99
C ALA A 532 18.62 3.99 1.77
N ALA A 533 18.94 4.66 2.88
CA ALA A 533 19.97 4.20 3.82
C ALA A 533 19.80 4.84 5.22
N MET A 534 20.26 4.13 6.25
CA MET A 534 20.24 4.57 7.64
C MET A 534 21.65 4.58 8.21
N CYS A 535 21.94 5.46 9.15
CA CYS A 535 23.32 5.70 9.58
C CYS A 535 23.39 6.29 10.99
N THR A 536 24.49 6.04 11.70
CA THR A 536 24.87 6.87 12.86
C THR A 536 26.31 7.29 12.67
N SER A 537 26.62 8.57 12.89
CA SER A 537 27.95 9.14 12.75
C SER A 537 28.24 10.08 13.91
N LEU A 538 29.49 10.18 14.32
CA LEU A 538 29.91 11.14 15.34
C LEU A 538 31.36 11.57 15.13
N VAL A 539 31.69 12.77 15.58
CA VAL A 539 33.06 13.24 15.72
C VAL A 539 33.27 13.80 17.13
N ALA A 540 34.42 13.51 17.73
CA ALA A 540 34.73 13.85 19.11
C ALA A 540 36.20 14.26 19.30
N VAL A 541 36.43 15.26 20.16
CA VAL A 541 37.76 15.73 20.57
C VAL A 541 38.04 15.29 22.01
N ASN A 542 39.08 14.48 22.19
CA ASN A 542 39.46 14.02 23.51
C ASN A 542 40.11 15.13 24.37
N HIS A 543 40.45 14.80 25.61
CA HIS A 543 41.04 15.74 26.56
C HIS A 543 42.48 16.18 26.21
N GLU A 544 43.14 15.48 25.29
CA GLU A 544 44.48 15.79 24.77
C GLU A 544 44.43 16.57 23.44
N GLY A 545 43.22 16.85 22.93
CA GLY A 545 43.01 17.54 21.66
C GLY A 545 43.10 16.65 20.42
N GLN A 546 43.08 15.32 20.58
CA GLN A 546 43.00 14.38 19.45
C GLN A 546 41.55 14.19 19.02
N VAL A 547 41.34 14.11 17.70
CA VAL A 547 40.01 13.94 17.10
C VAL A 547 39.80 12.50 16.65
N PHE A 548 38.64 11.95 16.99
CA PHE A 548 38.16 10.64 16.56
C PHE A 548 36.81 10.81 15.85
N HIS A 549 36.59 10.03 14.80
CA HIS A 549 35.34 10.03 14.04
C HIS A 549 34.84 8.58 13.93
N GLY A 550 33.67 8.29 14.50
CA GLY A 550 33.04 6.96 14.48
C GLY A 550 31.77 6.95 13.63
N ARG A 551 31.50 5.83 12.95
CA ARG A 551 30.27 5.67 12.17
C ARG A 551 29.79 4.24 12.07
N ASN A 552 28.48 4.03 12.09
CA ASN A 552 27.77 2.81 11.72
C ASN A 552 27.03 3.09 10.42
N LEU A 553 27.21 2.19 9.45
CA LEU A 553 26.41 2.20 8.23
C LEU A 553 25.34 1.12 8.33
N ASP A 554 24.08 1.54 8.27
CA ASP A 554 22.92 0.66 8.31
C ASP A 554 22.26 0.64 6.92
N PHE A 555 22.35 -0.48 6.18
CA PHE A 555 21.91 -0.50 4.78
C PHE A 555 21.41 -1.90 4.38
N GLY A 556 20.49 -1.95 3.41
CA GLY A 556 19.80 -3.17 2.98
C GLY A 556 18.56 -3.55 3.80
N LEU A 557 18.14 -2.67 4.71
CA LEU A 557 16.90 -2.76 5.49
C LEU A 557 15.69 -2.90 4.54
N PHE A 558 14.79 -3.87 4.82
CA PHE A 558 13.58 -4.20 4.05
C PHE A 558 13.76 -4.93 2.70
N TYR A 559 15.00 -5.24 2.29
CA TYR A 559 15.25 -6.02 1.07
C TYR A 559 15.41 -7.50 1.40
N LEU A 560 14.27 -8.21 1.39
CA LEU A 560 14.07 -9.64 1.65
C LEU A 560 14.56 -10.11 3.02
N TRP A 561 13.66 -10.66 3.83
CA TRP A 561 14.00 -11.16 5.16
C TRP A 561 14.58 -12.58 5.08
N ASP A 562 15.82 -12.77 5.52
CA ASP A 562 16.41 -14.08 5.72
C ASP A 562 15.93 -14.66 7.06
N THR A 563 15.08 -15.67 7.01
CA THR A 563 14.49 -16.31 8.20
C THR A 563 15.49 -17.15 9.01
N LYS A 564 16.57 -17.61 8.39
CA LYS A 564 17.59 -18.46 9.02
C LYS A 564 18.61 -17.59 9.77
N GLU A 565 19.16 -16.59 9.09
CA GLU A 565 20.15 -15.67 9.64
C GLU A 565 19.49 -14.52 10.43
N LYS A 566 18.15 -14.37 10.31
CA LYS A 566 17.32 -13.38 11.01
C LYS A 566 17.83 -11.95 10.80
N THR A 567 18.00 -11.59 9.54
CA THR A 567 18.48 -10.29 9.06
C THR A 567 18.02 -10.10 7.61
N TRP A 568 18.34 -8.97 7.00
CA TRP A 568 17.97 -8.69 5.61
C TRP A 568 18.99 -9.27 4.65
N ASP A 569 18.54 -9.91 3.57
CA ASP A 569 19.45 -10.57 2.63
C ASP A 569 20.34 -9.53 1.96
N LEU A 570 19.83 -8.33 1.64
CA LEU A 570 20.69 -7.27 1.10
C LEU A 570 21.72 -6.78 2.12
N THR A 571 21.36 -6.65 3.40
CA THR A 571 22.34 -6.33 4.45
C THR A 571 23.45 -7.39 4.50
N LEU A 572 23.12 -8.68 4.35
CA LEU A 572 24.11 -9.75 4.26
C LEU A 572 25.01 -9.60 3.04
N ARG A 573 24.44 -9.39 1.85
CA ARG A 573 25.23 -9.19 0.62
C ARG A 573 26.12 -7.95 0.71
N LEU A 574 25.66 -6.88 1.34
CA LEU A 574 26.44 -5.67 1.55
C LEU A 574 27.63 -5.90 2.49
N ARG A 575 27.50 -6.77 3.52
CA ARG A 575 28.66 -7.19 4.34
C ARG A 575 29.71 -7.92 3.51
N ASP A 576 29.29 -8.73 2.54
CA ASP A 576 30.19 -9.43 1.63
C ASP A 576 30.86 -8.50 0.61
N LEU A 577 30.24 -7.36 0.33
CA LEU A 577 30.75 -6.32 -0.56
C LEU A 577 31.60 -5.26 0.12
N LEU A 578 31.72 -5.28 1.45
CA LEU A 578 32.52 -4.30 2.19
C LEU A 578 33.99 -4.30 1.74
N VAL A 579 34.48 -3.12 1.35
CA VAL A 579 35.85 -2.93 0.85
C VAL A 579 36.46 -1.64 1.38
N GLN A 580 37.78 -1.67 1.55
CA GLN A 580 38.58 -0.54 2.01
C GLN A 580 39.58 -0.12 0.93
N TYR A 581 39.62 1.17 0.63
CA TYR A 581 40.40 1.73 -0.47
C TYR A 581 41.46 2.71 0.00
N GLU A 582 42.66 2.57 -0.55
CA GLU A 582 43.71 3.59 -0.54
C GLU A 582 43.71 4.31 -1.89
N PHE A 583 43.18 5.53 -1.93
CA PHE A 583 43.20 6.34 -3.15
C PHE A 583 44.55 7.01 -3.29
N VAL A 584 45.27 6.72 -4.38
CA VAL A 584 46.60 7.27 -4.66
C VAL A 584 46.59 8.12 -5.92
N LYS A 585 47.43 9.15 -5.94
CA LYS A 585 47.70 10.01 -7.10
C LYS A 585 49.15 10.48 -7.06
N ASP A 586 49.81 10.51 -8.20
CA ASP A 586 51.24 10.74 -8.36
C ASP A 586 52.09 9.82 -7.46
N GLY A 587 51.65 8.57 -7.28
CA GLY A 587 52.28 7.58 -6.40
C GLY A 587 52.18 7.90 -4.90
N LYS A 588 51.32 8.83 -4.49
CA LYS A 588 51.12 9.22 -3.08
C LYS A 588 49.70 8.92 -2.62
N LEU A 589 49.57 8.42 -1.40
CA LEU A 589 48.27 8.29 -0.72
C LEU A 589 47.63 9.67 -0.56
N LEU A 590 46.42 9.82 -1.10
CA LEU A 590 45.56 10.97 -0.86
C LEU A 590 44.69 10.73 0.37
N PHE A 591 43.85 9.70 0.34
CA PHE A 591 42.92 9.38 1.41
C PHE A 591 42.58 7.89 1.45
N LYS A 592 42.02 7.46 2.59
CA LYS A 592 41.52 6.12 2.83
C LYS A 592 40.00 6.15 2.90
N ALA A 593 39.31 5.16 2.35
CA ALA A 593 37.85 5.12 2.35
C ALA A 593 37.29 3.71 2.56
N VAL A 594 36.02 3.65 2.99
CA VAL A 594 35.22 2.44 3.12
C VAL A 594 33.94 2.63 2.33
N THR A 595 33.61 1.64 1.51
CA THR A 595 32.39 1.59 0.70
C THR A 595 32.08 0.14 0.32
N PHE A 596 31.20 -0.07 -0.65
CA PHE A 596 30.90 -1.37 -1.22
C PHE A 596 31.57 -1.55 -2.57
N ALA A 597 32.06 -2.76 -2.83
CA ALA A 597 32.55 -3.12 -4.15
C ALA A 597 31.38 -2.98 -5.14
N GLY A 598 31.57 -2.21 -6.21
CA GLY A 598 30.49 -1.82 -7.13
C GLY A 598 30.14 -0.33 -7.01
N HIS A 599 30.33 0.29 -5.84
CA HIS A 599 30.19 1.73 -5.67
C HIS A 599 31.46 2.46 -6.10
N LEU A 600 31.30 3.46 -6.96
CA LEU A 600 32.40 4.32 -7.42
C LEU A 600 32.60 5.54 -6.52
N GLY A 601 31.59 5.89 -5.74
CA GLY A 601 31.67 6.92 -4.71
C GLY A 601 32.13 6.35 -3.37
N ILE A 602 32.10 7.20 -2.34
CA ILE A 602 32.52 6.83 -0.99
C ILE A 602 31.52 7.33 0.06
N LEU A 603 31.35 6.53 1.10
CA LEU A 603 30.43 6.79 2.21
C LEU A 603 31.16 7.22 3.49
N THR A 604 32.37 6.71 3.70
CA THR A 604 33.20 6.96 4.87
C THR A 604 34.65 7.12 4.43
N ALA A 605 35.35 8.19 4.84
CA ALA A 605 36.73 8.39 4.45
C ALA A 605 37.55 9.27 5.41
N VAL A 606 38.86 9.10 5.38
CA VAL A 606 39.83 9.94 6.11
C VAL A 606 41.02 10.32 5.21
N ARG A 607 41.33 11.61 5.20
CA ARG A 607 42.52 12.20 4.59
C ARG A 607 43.56 12.39 5.70
N PRO A 608 44.66 11.62 5.72
CA PRO A 608 45.61 11.64 6.82
C PRO A 608 46.14 13.04 7.15
N GLY A 609 45.98 13.47 8.41
CA GLY A 609 46.46 14.77 8.89
C GLY A 609 45.66 15.98 8.39
N ALA A 610 44.49 15.79 7.79
CA ALA A 610 43.66 16.87 7.27
C ALA A 610 42.21 16.79 7.78
N PHE A 611 41.40 15.87 7.24
CA PHE A 611 39.99 15.74 7.61
C PHE A 611 39.40 14.35 7.34
N SER A 612 38.26 14.06 7.93
CA SER A 612 37.45 12.86 7.65
C SER A 612 36.02 13.23 7.29
N VAL A 613 35.29 12.30 6.65
CA VAL A 613 33.86 12.44 6.33
C VAL A 613 33.12 11.12 6.51
N SER A 614 31.88 11.20 6.96
CA SER A 614 30.85 10.20 6.72
C SER A 614 29.56 10.91 6.31
N ILE A 615 28.73 10.21 5.55
CA ILE A 615 27.41 10.69 5.16
C ILE A 615 26.32 9.85 5.82
N ASN A 616 25.30 10.54 6.29
CA ASN A 616 24.04 9.95 6.68
C ASN A 616 22.93 10.50 5.78
N THR A 617 22.00 9.65 5.38
CA THR A 617 20.83 10.06 4.58
C THR A 617 19.94 11.00 5.39
N ARG A 618 19.48 12.08 4.76
CA ARG A 618 18.42 12.94 5.28
C ARG A 618 17.14 12.64 4.52
N PHE A 619 16.04 12.45 5.23
CA PHE A 619 14.77 12.13 4.59
C PHE A 619 14.14 13.37 3.94
N GLY A 620 13.57 13.20 2.75
CA GLY A 620 12.92 14.26 1.96
C GLY A 620 12.68 13.81 0.51
N SER A 621 11.73 14.44 -0.20
CA SER A 621 11.40 14.06 -1.57
C SER A 621 12.48 14.47 -2.56
N SER A 622 13.15 13.49 -3.15
CA SER A 622 14.14 13.69 -4.24
C SER A 622 13.51 13.52 -5.63
N LEU A 623 12.17 13.50 -5.73
CA LEU A 623 11.47 13.19 -6.98
C LEU A 623 11.78 14.22 -8.07
N ASP A 624 11.80 15.51 -7.74
CA ASP A 624 12.05 16.58 -8.72
C ASP A 624 13.50 16.60 -9.20
N THR A 625 14.47 16.44 -8.29
CA THR A 625 15.89 16.40 -8.64
C THR A 625 16.23 15.16 -9.45
N MET A 626 15.68 14.00 -9.07
CA MET A 626 15.84 12.75 -9.82
C MET A 626 15.13 12.80 -11.17
N THR A 627 13.91 13.35 -11.25
CA THR A 627 13.19 13.52 -12.52
C THR A 627 13.94 14.46 -13.46
N ASN A 628 14.42 15.60 -12.95
CA ASN A 628 15.25 16.52 -13.74
C ASN A 628 16.55 15.86 -14.21
N PHE A 629 17.20 15.08 -13.37
CA PHE A 629 18.36 14.28 -13.76
C PHE A 629 18.02 13.25 -14.85
N PHE A 630 16.92 12.52 -14.72
CA PHE A 630 16.48 11.56 -15.74
C PHE A 630 16.09 12.24 -17.06
N LEU A 631 15.55 13.45 -17.03
CA LEU A 631 15.17 14.19 -18.24
C LEU A 631 16.36 14.89 -18.91
N THR A 632 17.25 15.49 -18.13
CA THR A 632 18.24 16.47 -18.62
C THR A 632 19.70 16.15 -18.28
N GLY A 633 19.94 15.18 -17.40
CA GLY A 633 21.25 14.87 -16.83
C GLY A 633 21.64 15.78 -15.66
N LEU A 634 22.86 15.61 -15.13
CA LEU A 634 23.37 16.46 -14.05
C LEU A 634 23.63 17.89 -14.56
N LEU A 635 23.19 18.89 -13.81
CA LEU A 635 23.62 20.28 -14.02
C LEU A 635 25.12 20.42 -13.73
N PRO A 636 25.82 21.43 -14.29
CA PRO A 636 27.26 21.60 -14.13
C PRO A 636 27.76 21.72 -12.68
N ASP A 637 26.88 22.11 -11.77
CA ASP A 637 27.09 22.33 -10.33
C ASP A 637 26.32 21.32 -9.46
N GLN A 638 25.92 20.18 -10.02
CA GLN A 638 25.23 19.09 -9.30
C GLN A 638 26.00 17.77 -9.33
N GLN A 639 25.83 16.97 -8.28
CA GLN A 639 26.46 15.66 -8.14
C GLN A 639 25.65 14.70 -7.26
N PHE A 640 25.80 13.39 -7.47
CA PHE A 640 25.34 12.36 -6.53
C PHE A 640 26.08 12.47 -5.19
N VAL A 641 25.44 12.21 -4.06
CA VAL A 641 26.05 12.37 -2.73
C VAL A 641 27.31 11.51 -2.57
N LEU A 642 27.23 10.25 -3.02
CA LEU A 642 28.37 9.32 -3.06
C LEU A 642 29.58 9.88 -3.83
N TYR A 643 29.33 10.55 -4.95
CA TYR A 643 30.35 11.07 -5.86
C TYR A 643 30.87 12.42 -5.37
N ALA A 644 30.00 13.25 -4.79
CA ALA A 644 30.38 14.50 -4.14
C ALA A 644 31.39 14.25 -3.02
N ASN A 645 31.18 13.21 -2.19
CA ASN A 645 32.15 12.80 -1.18
C ASN A 645 33.52 12.43 -1.78
N ARG A 646 33.53 11.67 -2.88
CA ARG A 646 34.79 11.28 -3.52
C ARG A 646 35.49 12.46 -4.19
N ASP A 647 34.74 13.34 -4.85
CA ASP A 647 35.25 14.59 -5.43
C ASP A 647 35.84 15.48 -4.34
N MET A 648 35.18 15.56 -3.18
CA MET A 648 35.66 16.30 -2.02
C MET A 648 37.03 15.78 -1.57
N MET A 649 37.11 14.47 -1.29
CA MET A 649 38.34 13.84 -0.78
C MET A 649 39.48 13.86 -1.80
N THR A 650 39.17 13.88 -3.09
CA THR A 650 40.15 13.89 -4.18
C THR A 650 40.72 15.28 -4.43
N ASN A 651 39.86 16.30 -4.49
CA ASN A 651 40.22 17.62 -5.01
C ASN A 651 40.62 18.63 -3.94
N TYR A 652 40.16 18.46 -2.69
CA TYR A 652 40.42 19.43 -1.61
C TYR A 652 41.40 18.87 -0.58
N VAL A 653 42.32 19.74 -0.16
CA VAL A 653 43.45 19.37 0.71
C VAL A 653 43.21 19.76 2.17
N THR A 654 42.56 20.91 2.39
CA THR A 654 42.27 21.45 3.73
C THR A 654 40.84 21.12 4.14
N PHE A 655 40.59 21.12 5.45
CA PHE A 655 39.24 20.94 5.99
C PHE A 655 38.30 22.06 5.53
N GLU A 656 38.78 23.29 5.52
CA GLU A 656 38.01 24.48 5.15
C GLU A 656 37.57 24.45 3.68
N ASP A 657 38.48 24.10 2.77
CA ASP A 657 38.13 24.01 1.34
C ASP A 657 37.15 22.86 1.09
N ALA A 658 37.32 21.74 1.79
CA ALA A 658 36.46 20.56 1.67
C ALA A 658 35.04 20.85 2.21
N LYS A 659 34.94 21.49 3.38
CA LYS A 659 33.68 21.93 3.98
C LYS A 659 32.97 22.93 3.07
N HIS A 660 33.70 23.94 2.57
CA HIS A 660 33.15 24.92 1.64
C HIS A 660 32.62 24.27 0.35
N TYR A 661 33.31 23.26 -0.19
CA TYR A 661 32.78 22.53 -1.34
C TYR A 661 31.45 21.84 -1.03
N ILE A 662 31.39 21.11 0.09
CA ILE A 662 30.16 20.44 0.49
C ILE A 662 29.05 21.45 0.76
N GLU A 663 29.28 22.58 1.39
CA GLU A 663 28.22 23.58 1.60
C GLU A 663 27.56 24.09 0.31
N ASN A 664 28.28 24.07 -0.81
CA ASN A 664 27.90 24.80 -2.02
C ASN A 664 27.57 23.92 -3.23
N ILE A 665 27.99 22.65 -3.26
CA ILE A 665 27.70 21.74 -4.39
C ILE A 665 26.23 21.30 -4.38
N GLY A 666 25.53 21.38 -5.51
CA GLY A 666 24.19 20.81 -5.63
C GLY A 666 24.23 19.28 -5.47
N ILE A 667 23.35 18.72 -4.65
CA ILE A 667 23.23 17.28 -4.42
C ILE A 667 21.85 16.78 -4.83
N LEU A 668 21.77 15.57 -5.37
CA LEU A 668 20.50 15.00 -5.84
C LEU A 668 19.61 14.47 -4.72
N ALA A 669 20.19 14.12 -3.57
CA ALA A 669 19.50 13.74 -2.35
C ALA A 669 20.05 14.54 -1.17
N PRO A 670 19.21 14.99 -0.21
CA PRO A 670 19.69 15.71 0.97
C PRO A 670 20.46 14.75 1.91
N GLY A 671 21.31 15.31 2.78
CA GLY A 671 22.12 14.47 3.67
C GLY A 671 22.84 15.24 4.77
N TYR A 672 23.34 14.50 5.76
CA TYR A 672 24.18 15.01 6.83
C TYR A 672 25.63 14.59 6.63
N PHE A 673 26.50 15.57 6.42
CA PHE A 673 27.93 15.33 6.25
C PHE A 673 28.60 15.54 7.60
N THR A 674 28.92 14.45 8.29
CA THR A 674 29.74 14.51 9.50
C THR A 674 31.19 14.61 9.08
N MET A 675 31.91 15.64 9.52
CA MET A 675 33.28 15.92 9.12
C MET A 675 34.17 16.18 10.34
N GLY A 676 35.36 15.57 10.39
CA GLY A 676 36.35 15.82 11.44
C GLY A 676 37.55 16.60 10.90
N SER A 677 38.05 17.58 11.65
CA SER A 677 39.33 18.26 11.39
C SER A 677 40.43 17.71 12.31
N VAL A 678 41.64 18.26 12.21
CA VAL A 678 42.76 17.88 13.10
C VAL A 678 42.59 18.32 14.56
N ASP A 679 41.67 19.23 14.82
CA ASP A 679 41.45 19.90 16.12
C ASP A 679 39.97 20.08 16.51
N GLY A 680 39.04 19.66 15.66
CA GLY A 680 37.59 19.81 15.84
C GLY A 680 36.77 18.93 14.90
N GLY A 681 35.52 19.32 14.67
CA GLY A 681 34.60 18.61 13.80
C GLY A 681 33.26 19.33 13.66
N VAL A 682 32.52 18.99 12.62
CA VAL A 682 31.23 19.59 12.27
C VAL A 682 30.29 18.54 11.68
N ILE A 683 28.98 18.68 11.88
CA ILE A 683 27.96 18.07 11.03
C ILE A 683 27.40 19.19 10.16
N VAL A 684 27.42 19.00 8.83
CA VAL A 684 26.81 19.92 7.86
C VAL A 684 25.51 19.30 7.37
N THR A 685 24.38 19.91 7.71
CA THR A 685 23.06 19.48 7.26
C THR A 685 22.74 20.11 5.92
N ARG A 686 22.56 19.28 4.88
CA ARG A 686 22.44 19.72 3.49
C ARG A 686 21.03 19.52 2.94
N ALA A 687 20.53 20.55 2.29
CA ALA A 687 19.44 20.48 1.32
C ALA A 687 20.01 20.32 -0.10
N PHE A 688 19.15 20.20 -1.12
CA PHE A 688 19.57 20.00 -2.51
C PHE A 688 20.58 21.03 -3.01
N ASN A 689 20.40 22.32 -2.69
CA ASN A 689 21.23 23.42 -3.22
C ASN A 689 21.85 24.31 -2.13
N GLY A 690 21.97 23.84 -0.88
CA GLY A 690 22.49 24.66 0.21
C GLY A 690 22.70 23.93 1.53
N THR A 691 23.15 24.67 2.54
CA THR A 691 23.33 24.21 3.91
C THR A 691 22.26 24.82 4.80
N ASP A 692 21.50 23.97 5.50
CA ASP A 692 20.46 24.41 6.40
C ASP A 692 21.01 24.66 7.81
N HIS A 693 22.00 23.88 8.24
CA HIS A 693 22.59 23.97 9.57
C HIS A 693 23.99 23.38 9.68
N GLU A 694 24.71 23.82 10.72
CA GLU A 694 26.00 23.28 11.12
C GLU A 694 26.09 23.06 12.63
N ALA A 695 26.35 21.82 13.05
CA ALA A 695 26.68 21.50 14.44
C ALA A 695 28.20 21.38 14.60
N VAL A 696 28.85 22.37 15.23
CA VAL A 696 30.31 22.43 15.39
C VAL A 696 30.71 22.05 16.82
N ILE A 697 31.78 21.27 16.97
CA ILE A 697 32.39 20.97 18.27
C ILE A 697 32.88 22.28 18.94
N ASP A 698 32.41 22.55 20.16
CA ASP A 698 32.96 23.57 21.05
C ASP A 698 33.45 22.95 22.37
N PRO A 699 34.75 22.66 22.50
CA PRO A 699 35.29 22.04 23.71
C PRO A 699 35.27 22.94 24.96
N LYS A 700 34.85 24.21 24.84
CA LYS A 700 34.60 25.11 25.98
C LYS A 700 33.26 24.81 26.65
N ASP A 701 32.31 24.26 25.90
CA ASP A 701 31.08 23.70 26.45
C ASP A 701 31.43 22.35 27.13
N PRO A 702 31.03 22.14 28.39
CA PRO A 702 31.22 20.86 29.10
C PRO A 702 30.75 19.62 28.32
N ASN A 703 29.75 19.76 27.45
CA ASN A 703 29.19 18.69 26.61
C ASN A 703 29.50 18.86 25.11
N GLY A 704 30.01 20.02 24.67
CA GLY A 704 30.27 20.30 23.25
C GLY A 704 31.57 19.70 22.69
N TRP A 705 32.16 18.70 23.35
CA TRP A 705 33.40 18.05 22.90
C TRP A 705 33.17 16.97 21.83
N TYR A 706 31.92 16.71 21.45
CA TYR A 706 31.55 15.84 20.35
C TYR A 706 30.25 16.34 19.71
N VAL A 707 30.00 15.91 18.48
CA VAL A 707 28.71 16.00 17.82
C VAL A 707 28.36 14.62 17.25
N LEU A 708 27.07 14.27 17.28
CA LEU A 708 26.54 12.97 16.84
C LEU A 708 25.31 13.22 15.98
N GLU A 709 25.25 12.52 14.84
CA GLU A 709 24.17 12.60 13.88
C GLU A 709 23.66 11.21 13.52
N THR A 710 22.34 11.09 13.33
CA THR A 710 21.71 9.88 12.80
C THR A 710 21.07 10.19 11.46
N ASN A 711 19.75 10.25 11.35
CA ASN A 711 19.05 10.51 10.10
C ASN A 711 18.01 11.64 10.23
N TYR A 712 17.99 12.33 11.37
CA TYR A 712 16.95 13.30 11.73
C TYR A 712 17.56 14.69 11.95
N ASP A 713 16.79 15.72 11.60
CA ASP A 713 17.29 17.09 11.67
C ASP A 713 17.48 17.51 13.14
N TRP A 714 18.50 18.31 13.40
CA TRP A 714 18.88 18.77 14.74
C TRP A 714 17.76 19.50 15.51
N ASN A 715 16.77 20.03 14.78
CA ASN A 715 15.61 20.76 15.30
C ASN A 715 14.33 19.92 15.35
N GLU A 716 14.38 18.66 14.92
CA GLU A 716 13.25 17.74 14.90
C GLU A 716 13.55 16.57 15.84
N PRO A 717 12.56 15.96 16.51
CA PRO A 717 12.78 14.75 17.27
C PRO A 717 13.01 13.55 16.36
N ASP A 718 13.92 12.66 16.77
CA ASP A 718 14.05 11.32 16.20
C ASP A 718 12.69 10.59 16.22
N ILE A 719 12.43 9.79 15.17
CA ILE A 719 11.28 8.89 15.14
C ILE A 719 11.41 7.86 16.28
N PHE A 720 10.33 7.60 17.01
CA PHE A 720 10.34 6.71 18.19
C PHE A 720 10.87 5.29 17.91
N LEU A 721 10.58 4.72 16.74
CA LEU A 721 11.11 3.42 16.30
C LEU A 721 12.59 3.43 15.91
N ASP A 722 13.19 4.59 15.82
CA ASP A 722 14.58 4.76 15.42
C ASP A 722 15.26 5.89 16.21
N ASP A 723 15.09 5.88 17.54
CA ASP A 723 15.88 6.75 18.41
C ASP A 723 17.27 6.14 18.63
N ARG A 724 18.20 6.50 17.74
CA ARG A 724 19.64 6.21 17.89
C ARG A 724 20.38 7.43 18.46
N THR A 725 19.83 8.63 18.28
CA THR A 725 20.49 9.87 18.71
C THR A 725 20.58 9.97 20.21
N ASN A 726 19.49 9.72 20.96
CA ASN A 726 19.50 9.87 22.42
C ASN A 726 20.35 8.78 23.10
N PRO A 727 20.21 7.48 22.78
CA PRO A 727 21.09 6.44 23.33
C PRO A 727 22.56 6.67 23.01
N GLY A 728 22.86 7.08 21.77
CA GLY A 728 24.23 7.41 21.34
C GLY A 728 24.83 8.56 22.15
N ASN A 729 24.09 9.66 22.29
CA ASN A 729 24.47 10.81 23.11
C ASN A 729 24.67 10.43 24.58
N HIS A 730 23.74 9.65 25.15
CA HIS A 730 23.87 9.16 26.51
C HIS A 730 25.15 8.33 26.70
N CYS A 731 25.45 7.45 25.75
CA CYS A 731 26.69 6.67 25.77
C CYS A 731 27.95 7.54 25.67
N MET A 732 27.95 8.57 24.82
CA MET A 732 29.05 9.51 24.71
C MET A 732 29.26 10.28 26.02
N GLN A 733 28.19 10.78 26.63
CA GLN A 733 28.27 11.46 27.93
C GLN A 733 28.82 10.54 29.02
N LYS A 734 28.36 9.28 29.05
CA LYS A 734 28.87 8.25 29.98
C LYS A 734 30.34 7.94 29.73
N LEU A 735 30.76 7.81 28.47
CA LEU A 735 32.16 7.62 28.09
C LEU A 735 33.00 8.78 28.63
N GLY A 736 32.54 10.00 28.40
CA GLY A 736 33.19 11.22 28.84
C GLY A 736 34.50 11.51 28.09
N ARG A 737 34.81 12.80 27.97
CA ARG A 737 35.92 13.31 27.14
C ARG A 737 37.29 12.66 27.39
N LYS A 738 37.56 12.19 28.61
CA LYS A 738 38.83 11.54 28.97
C LYS A 738 39.02 10.17 28.33
N ARG A 739 37.93 9.49 27.98
CA ARG A 739 37.93 8.12 27.44
C ARG A 739 37.53 8.08 25.96
N VAL A 740 37.54 9.23 25.31
CA VAL A 740 37.45 9.33 23.85
C VAL A 740 38.76 8.80 23.27
N THR A 741 38.74 7.52 22.95
CA THR A 741 39.78 6.76 22.24
C THR A 741 39.10 5.93 21.15
N LYS A 742 39.87 5.26 20.29
CA LYS A 742 39.29 4.38 19.26
C LYS A 742 38.43 3.27 19.86
N GLU A 743 38.85 2.70 20.99
CA GLU A 743 38.11 1.67 21.73
C GLU A 743 36.85 2.26 22.37
N GLY A 744 36.95 3.46 22.95
CA GLY A 744 35.81 4.15 23.55
C GLY A 744 34.73 4.49 22.54
N ILE A 745 35.11 5.04 21.37
CA ILE A 745 34.15 5.30 20.28
C ILE A 745 33.55 3.98 19.77
N PHE A 746 34.35 2.93 19.62
CA PHE A 746 33.83 1.62 19.19
C PHE A 746 32.82 1.03 20.19
N GLN A 747 33.01 1.22 21.49
CA GLN A 747 32.03 0.82 22.51
C GLN A 747 30.69 1.56 22.32
N VAL A 748 30.72 2.85 22.01
CA VAL A 748 29.51 3.63 21.73
C VAL A 748 28.83 3.12 20.46
N MET A 749 29.58 2.95 19.37
CA MET A 749 29.03 2.48 18.10
C MET A 749 28.53 1.03 18.15
N SER A 750 29.04 0.21 19.07
CA SER A 750 28.58 -1.17 19.28
C SER A 750 27.45 -1.29 20.32
N SER A 751 27.03 -0.17 20.92
CA SER A 751 25.91 -0.12 21.86
C SER A 751 24.58 -0.16 21.11
N LYS A 752 23.58 -0.86 21.66
CA LYS A 752 22.21 -0.79 21.12
C LYS A 752 21.60 0.55 21.53
N THR A 753 20.80 1.21 20.71
CA THR A 753 20.28 0.86 19.37
C THR A 753 21.18 1.32 18.21
N THR A 754 22.29 2.02 18.49
CA THR A 754 23.26 2.46 17.47
C THR A 754 23.78 1.28 16.63
N LEU A 755 24.03 0.13 17.24
CA LEU A 755 24.19 -1.17 16.57
C LEU A 755 22.82 -1.86 16.44
N ASN A 756 22.42 -2.20 15.22
CA ASN A 756 21.13 -2.81 14.91
C ASN A 756 21.22 -3.89 13.81
N LYS A 757 20.09 -4.51 13.44
CA LYS A 757 20.03 -5.60 12.45
C LYS A 757 20.45 -5.21 11.03
N SER A 758 20.28 -3.93 10.67
CA SER A 758 20.70 -3.37 9.38
C SER A 758 22.15 -2.88 9.37
N THR A 759 22.84 -2.83 10.52
CA THR A 759 24.24 -2.41 10.57
C THR A 759 25.12 -3.38 9.78
N VAL A 760 25.72 -2.85 8.71
CA VAL A 760 26.65 -3.57 7.83
C VAL A 760 28.06 -3.48 8.40
N TYR A 761 28.50 -2.27 8.76
CA TYR A 761 29.84 -2.06 9.34
C TYR A 761 29.89 -0.91 10.34
N THR A 762 30.88 -0.98 11.23
CA THR A 762 31.34 0.14 12.06
C THR A 762 32.72 0.55 11.60
N THR A 763 32.97 1.86 11.47
CA THR A 763 34.30 2.43 11.23
C THR A 763 34.66 3.42 12.33
N VAL A 764 35.92 3.38 12.79
CA VAL A 764 36.51 4.40 13.67
C VAL A 764 37.76 4.96 13.01
N MET A 765 37.85 6.28 12.93
CA MET A 765 38.91 7.02 12.26
C MET A 765 39.65 7.93 13.23
N GLU A 766 40.97 8.00 13.09
CA GLU A 766 41.83 8.97 13.75
C GLU A 766 42.34 9.99 12.73
N ILE A 767 41.93 11.25 12.84
CA ILE A 767 42.15 12.23 11.76
C ILE A 767 43.65 12.51 11.57
N LYS A 768 44.39 12.69 12.68
CA LYS A 768 45.80 13.10 12.64
C LYS A 768 46.73 12.01 12.06
N SER A 769 46.51 10.76 12.44
CA SER A 769 47.30 9.63 11.92
C SER A 769 46.78 9.14 10.56
N GLY A 770 45.52 9.42 10.25
CA GLY A 770 44.81 8.84 9.10
C GLY A 770 44.48 7.36 9.28
N ALA A 771 44.53 6.85 10.52
CA ALA A 771 44.14 5.48 10.80
C ALA A 771 42.62 5.33 10.62
N LEU A 772 42.22 4.20 10.03
CA LEU A 772 40.83 3.84 9.78
C LEU A 772 40.67 2.37 10.12
N TYR A 773 39.76 2.07 11.04
CA TYR A 773 39.51 0.73 11.55
C TYR A 773 38.06 0.34 11.24
N THR A 774 37.86 -0.70 10.44
CA THR A 774 36.52 -1.15 10.01
C THR A 774 36.22 -2.54 10.53
N PHE A 775 34.99 -2.75 10.98
CA PHE A 775 34.48 -4.01 11.47
C PHE A 775 33.19 -4.33 10.72
N LYS A 776 33.08 -5.52 10.12
CA LYS A 776 31.76 -6.06 9.76
C LYS A 776 30.97 -6.30 11.04
N GLN A 777 29.75 -5.79 11.06
CA GLN A 777 28.91 -5.85 12.25
C GLN A 777 27.74 -6.78 12.05
N GLU A 778 27.38 -7.45 13.14
CA GLU A 778 26.18 -8.23 13.26
C GLU A 778 25.57 -7.95 14.62
N CYS A 779 24.25 -7.81 14.66
CA CYS A 779 23.53 -7.65 15.90
C CYS A 779 22.79 -8.94 16.26
N LYS A 780 23.31 -9.64 17.27
CA LYS A 780 22.75 -10.90 17.75
C LYS A 780 21.43 -10.67 18.47
N ASP A 781 20.50 -11.61 18.28
CA ASP A 781 19.20 -11.60 18.95
C ASP A 781 19.36 -11.62 20.48
N PRO A 782 18.47 -10.92 21.20
CA PRO A 782 17.42 -10.03 20.70
C PRO A 782 18.03 -8.69 20.22
N CYS A 783 17.72 -8.27 18.99
CA CYS A 783 18.20 -6.98 18.48
C CYS A 783 17.17 -6.32 17.56
N TRP A 784 17.05 -5.00 17.74
CA TRP A 784 16.10 -4.14 17.05
C TRP A 784 16.45 -3.94 15.57
N PHE A 785 15.42 -3.68 14.74
CA PHE A 785 15.56 -3.17 13.38
C PHE A 785 14.83 -1.82 13.30
N PRO A 786 15.49 -0.73 12.83
CA PRO A 786 14.83 0.55 12.66
C PRO A 786 13.80 0.49 11.50
N ALA A 787 12.72 1.27 11.56
CA ALA A 787 11.71 1.34 10.49
C ALA A 787 11.85 2.64 9.66
N GLU A 788 11.62 2.55 8.35
CA GLU A 788 11.79 3.65 7.39
C GLU A 788 10.46 4.41 7.15
N PRO A 789 10.47 5.75 6.94
CA PRO A 789 9.27 6.53 6.62
C PRO A 789 8.74 6.33 5.19
N VAL A 790 9.56 5.83 4.25
CA VAL A 790 9.23 5.75 2.81
C VAL A 790 8.19 4.67 2.50
N MET A 791 7.86 3.81 3.47
CA MET A 791 6.86 2.74 3.35
C MET A 791 5.46 3.13 3.85
N LEU A 792 5.23 4.36 4.32
CA LEU A 792 3.88 4.78 4.74
C LEU A 792 2.82 4.62 3.62
N PRO A 793 3.11 4.87 2.32
CA PRO A 793 2.17 4.61 1.22
C PRO A 793 1.92 3.12 0.95
N LEU A 794 2.92 2.25 1.17
CA LEU A 794 2.78 0.79 0.97
C LEU A 794 2.06 0.11 2.14
N LEU A 795 2.22 0.63 3.36
CA LEU A 795 1.50 0.14 4.54
C LEU A 795 0.02 0.57 4.52
N LEU A 796 -0.27 1.78 4.03
CA LEU A 796 -1.64 2.32 3.87
C LEU A 796 -2.48 1.52 2.85
N LEU A 797 -1.85 0.86 1.87
CA LEU A 797 -2.51 -0.01 0.90
C LEU A 797 -2.78 -1.44 1.40
N LEU A 798 -2.17 -1.86 2.50
CA LEU A 798 -2.22 -3.25 3.00
C LEU A 798 -3.12 -3.45 4.24
N LEU A 799 -3.64 -2.39 4.85
CA LEU A 799 -4.47 -2.53 6.06
C LEU A 799 -5.78 -3.31 5.87
N PRO A 800 -6.47 -3.30 4.71
CA PRO A 800 -7.67 -4.12 4.54
C PRO A 800 -7.38 -5.63 4.51
N ALA A 801 -6.19 -6.04 4.04
CA ALA A 801 -5.81 -7.45 3.91
C ALA A 801 -5.39 -8.11 5.25
N LEU A 802 -5.11 -7.30 6.27
CA LEU A 802 -4.87 -7.76 7.65
C LEU A 802 -6.18 -8.07 8.40
N LEU A 803 -7.35 -7.74 7.83
CA LEU A 803 -8.68 -7.82 8.47
C LEU A 803 -9.32 -9.21 8.48
N LEU A 804 -8.70 -10.26 7.92
CA LEU A 804 -9.35 -11.59 7.77
C LEU A 804 -8.65 -12.77 8.46
N ALA A 805 -7.61 -12.53 9.27
CA ALA A 805 -6.97 -13.61 10.03
C ALA A 805 -7.68 -13.83 11.38
N ASP A 806 -8.50 -14.89 11.45
CA ASP A 806 -9.19 -15.37 12.67
C ASP A 806 -8.20 -15.60 13.84
N PRO A 807 -8.33 -14.88 14.97
CA PRO A 807 -7.55 -15.15 16.16
C PRO A 807 -8.44 -15.83 17.20
N SER A 808 -8.27 -17.13 17.37
CA SER A 808 -8.41 -17.73 18.70
C SER A 808 -7.17 -18.57 19.00
N PRO A 809 -6.58 -18.42 20.20
CA PRO A 809 -7.27 -18.83 21.41
C PRO A 809 -7.31 -17.80 22.55
N GLU A 810 -8.31 -18.03 23.38
CA GLU A 810 -8.66 -17.40 24.64
C GLU A 810 -7.51 -17.19 25.67
N HIS A 811 -7.65 -16.06 26.38
CA HIS A 811 -7.24 -15.75 27.77
C HIS A 811 -5.77 -15.38 28.07
N THR A 812 -5.55 -14.14 28.50
CA THR A 812 -5.35 -13.79 29.93
C THR A 812 -5.70 -12.33 30.22
N PRO A 813 -6.29 -12.01 31.40
CA PRO A 813 -6.61 -10.65 31.82
C PRO A 813 -5.49 -10.10 32.70
N ASP A 814 -4.45 -9.50 32.11
CA ASP A 814 -3.61 -8.53 32.81
C ASP A 814 -2.95 -7.58 31.79
N ASN A 815 -3.17 -6.29 32.05
CA ASN A 815 -3.03 -5.10 31.21
C ASN A 815 -1.66 -4.94 30.46
N PRO A 816 -1.64 -4.96 29.10
CA PRO A 816 -0.42 -4.76 28.31
C PRO A 816 0.09 -3.31 28.18
N TRP A 817 -0.68 -2.29 28.62
CA TRP A 817 -0.53 -0.91 28.12
C TRP A 817 0.05 0.13 29.09
N GLY A 818 0.47 -0.25 30.30
CA GLY A 818 1.20 0.65 31.21
C GLY A 818 0.52 2.01 31.47
N ALA A 819 1.23 3.11 31.19
CA ALA A 819 0.83 4.51 31.47
C ALA A 819 -0.26 5.08 30.54
N TYR A 820 -0.62 4.37 29.46
CA TYR A 820 -1.68 4.75 28.51
C TYR A 820 -3.00 4.01 28.76
N ALA A 821 -3.06 3.22 29.84
CA ALA A 821 -4.24 2.43 30.17
C ALA A 821 -5.49 3.31 30.34
N ALA A 822 -6.64 2.72 30.00
CA ALA A 822 -7.94 3.34 30.23
C ALA A 822 -8.06 3.85 31.68
N ASP A 823 -8.31 5.15 31.84
CA ASP A 823 -8.49 5.81 33.12
C ASP A 823 -9.90 6.39 33.23
N CYS A 824 -10.71 5.72 34.03
CA CYS A 824 -12.08 6.10 34.24
C CYS A 824 -12.25 7.07 35.41
N LEU A 825 -12.45 8.35 35.09
CA LEU A 825 -12.50 9.47 36.04
C LEU A 825 -13.78 9.53 36.89
N VAL A 826 -14.72 8.62 36.65
CA VAL A 826 -15.92 8.42 37.45
C VAL A 826 -15.54 7.95 38.87
N ASP A 827 -16.23 8.45 39.90
CA ASP A 827 -16.03 8.24 41.36
C ASP A 827 -14.84 8.94 42.02
N ASN A 828 -13.66 8.98 41.38
CA ASN A 828 -12.40 9.38 42.05
C ASN A 828 -11.58 10.45 41.29
N GLY A 829 -12.09 11.01 40.19
CA GLY A 829 -11.43 12.09 39.45
C GLY A 829 -11.60 13.48 40.11
N PRO A 830 -10.75 14.47 39.80
CA PRO A 830 -10.97 15.86 40.19
C PRO A 830 -12.29 16.39 39.61
N GLN A 831 -12.90 17.41 40.22
CA GLN A 831 -14.11 18.03 39.64
C GLN A 831 -13.75 18.69 38.31
N LEU A 832 -14.13 18.04 37.19
CA LEU A 832 -13.74 18.46 35.83
C LEU A 832 -14.68 19.52 35.24
N TRP A 833 -15.93 19.56 35.71
CA TRP A 833 -16.92 20.52 35.24
C TRP A 833 -16.60 21.92 35.79
N ASP A 834 -16.05 22.76 34.91
CA ASP A 834 -15.71 24.14 35.18
C ASP A 834 -16.45 25.06 34.19
N GLU A 835 -17.42 25.82 34.71
CA GLU A 835 -18.24 26.73 33.90
C GLU A 835 -17.43 27.87 33.25
N SER A 836 -16.21 28.13 33.73
CA SER A 836 -15.33 29.13 33.12
C SER A 836 -14.71 28.64 31.80
N ARG A 837 -14.59 27.31 31.60
CA ARG A 837 -14.07 26.68 30.38
C ARG A 837 -15.13 26.47 29.29
N ILE A 838 -16.40 26.67 29.61
CA ILE A 838 -17.49 26.55 28.65
C ILE A 838 -17.37 27.68 27.63
N GLU A 839 -17.39 27.34 26.34
CA GLU A 839 -17.40 28.32 25.27
C GLU A 839 -18.66 29.21 25.35
N LYS A 840 -18.48 30.53 25.47
CA LYS A 840 -19.59 31.49 25.69
C LYS A 840 -19.99 32.26 24.44
N THR A 841 -19.16 32.23 23.41
CA THR A 841 -19.41 32.97 22.18
C THR A 841 -20.31 32.15 21.26
N TRP A 842 -21.41 32.76 20.82
CA TRP A 842 -22.36 32.22 19.86
C TRP A 842 -22.43 33.14 18.64
N TYR A 843 -22.46 32.56 17.45
CA TYR A 843 -22.70 33.29 16.20
C TYR A 843 -24.08 32.93 15.66
N THR A 844 -24.80 33.93 15.17
CA THR A 844 -26.15 33.74 14.64
C THR A 844 -26.10 33.47 13.14
N ILE A 845 -26.68 32.36 12.71
CA ILE A 845 -26.96 32.06 11.30
C ILE A 845 -28.46 32.26 11.06
N ASP A 846 -28.81 33.40 10.47
CA ASP A 846 -30.20 33.74 10.15
C ASP A 846 -30.59 33.17 8.78
N LEU A 847 -31.38 32.09 8.79
CA LEU A 847 -31.80 31.38 7.59
C LEU A 847 -32.72 32.22 6.69
N ASP A 848 -33.30 33.32 7.18
CA ASP A 848 -34.13 34.23 6.37
C ASP A 848 -33.28 35.21 5.55
N LYS A 849 -31.97 35.31 5.83
CA LYS A 849 -31.05 36.18 5.12
C LYS A 849 -30.36 35.47 3.96
N GLU A 850 -29.83 36.25 3.03
CA GLU A 850 -28.98 35.75 1.94
C GLU A 850 -27.66 35.14 2.47
N ALA A 851 -27.08 34.21 1.71
CA ALA A 851 -25.86 33.48 2.07
C ALA A 851 -24.70 34.40 2.53
N HIS A 852 -24.51 35.52 1.83
CA HIS A 852 -23.52 36.55 2.14
C HIS A 852 -23.72 37.20 3.52
N GLU A 853 -24.95 37.35 3.98
CA GLU A 853 -25.24 37.92 5.29
C GLU A 853 -25.17 36.87 6.41
N ARG A 854 -25.49 35.60 6.10
CA ARG A 854 -25.41 34.47 7.05
C ARG A 854 -23.99 34.28 7.59
N TRP A 855 -22.98 34.34 6.71
CA TRP A 855 -21.60 33.96 7.06
C TRP A 855 -20.64 35.13 7.24
N ARG A 856 -21.08 36.39 7.02
CA ARG A 856 -20.22 37.59 7.05
C ARG A 856 -19.38 37.70 8.32
N GLU A 857 -20.00 37.54 9.48
CA GLU A 857 -19.31 37.72 10.76
C GLU A 857 -18.23 36.66 10.96
N ILE A 858 -18.55 35.39 10.67
CA ILE A 858 -17.64 34.25 10.83
C ILE A 858 -16.49 34.36 9.82
N ALA A 859 -16.78 34.60 8.55
CA ALA A 859 -15.78 34.78 7.50
C ALA A 859 -14.78 35.90 7.86
N THR A 860 -15.28 37.05 8.32
CA THR A 860 -14.43 38.19 8.71
C THR A 860 -13.56 37.87 9.92
N LYS A 861 -14.09 37.11 10.89
CA LYS A 861 -13.41 36.87 12.16
C LYS A 861 -12.41 35.71 12.11
N PHE A 862 -12.68 34.68 11.32
CA PHE A 862 -11.90 33.44 11.29
C PHE A 862 -11.03 33.27 10.04
N TYR A 863 -11.01 34.28 9.14
CA TYR A 863 -10.20 34.27 7.93
C TYR A 863 -8.76 33.80 8.15
N SER A 864 -8.05 34.37 9.14
CA SER A 864 -6.66 34.01 9.43
C SER A 864 -6.49 32.55 9.82
N GLN A 865 -7.43 31.99 10.57
CA GLN A 865 -7.41 30.60 11.00
C GLN A 865 -7.73 29.66 9.85
N MET A 866 -8.63 30.07 8.94
CA MET A 866 -8.92 29.32 7.71
C MET A 866 -7.70 29.28 6.78
N LEU A 867 -6.95 30.38 6.67
CA LEU A 867 -5.69 30.39 5.94
C LEU A 867 -4.64 29.46 6.56
N ALA A 868 -4.52 29.47 7.89
CA ALA A 868 -3.59 28.59 8.61
C ALA A 868 -3.96 27.11 8.41
N LEU A 869 -5.25 26.78 8.43
CA LEU A 869 -5.74 25.43 8.13
C LEU A 869 -5.39 25.00 6.70
N ARG A 870 -5.59 25.89 5.72
CA ARG A 870 -5.17 25.65 4.34
C ARG A 870 -3.65 25.46 4.23
N ASP A 871 -2.85 26.23 4.97
CA ASP A 871 -1.40 26.07 4.95
C ASP A 871 -0.96 24.69 5.45
N VAL A 872 -1.59 24.16 6.51
CA VAL A 872 -1.38 22.77 6.96
C VAL A 872 -1.71 21.77 5.86
N PHE A 873 -2.82 21.96 5.12
CA PHE A 873 -3.15 21.09 3.99
C PHE A 873 -2.17 21.22 2.84
N LYS A 874 -1.70 22.43 2.56
CA LYS A 874 -0.72 22.68 1.51
C LYS A 874 0.60 22.02 1.85
N GLU A 875 1.13 22.28 3.04
CA GLU A 875 2.36 21.70 3.57
C GLU A 875 2.28 20.18 3.48
N MET A 876 1.23 19.58 4.04
CA MET A 876 1.04 18.14 3.96
C MET A 876 0.97 17.63 2.51
N THR A 877 0.17 18.27 1.65
CA THR A 877 -0.03 17.78 0.27
C THR A 877 1.24 17.94 -0.55
N ASP A 878 2.01 19.01 -0.34
CA ASP A 878 3.27 19.26 -1.04
C ASP A 878 4.39 18.38 -0.48
N ASP A 879 4.41 18.10 0.83
CA ASP A 879 5.38 17.18 1.45
C ASP A 879 5.22 15.75 0.92
N PHE A 880 3.98 15.31 0.67
CA PHE A 880 3.68 13.98 0.13
C PHE A 880 3.72 13.91 -1.40
N GLY A 881 3.24 14.96 -2.09
CA GLY A 881 3.06 14.96 -3.54
C GLY A 881 4.14 15.70 -4.33
N GLY A 882 5.07 16.37 -3.66
CA GLY A 882 6.04 17.30 -4.26
C GLY A 882 5.54 18.74 -4.32
N GLU A 883 6.46 19.69 -4.53
CA GLU A 883 6.13 21.11 -4.58
C GLU A 883 5.11 21.39 -5.71
N GLY A 884 3.94 21.94 -5.35
CA GLY A 884 2.85 22.22 -6.28
C GLY A 884 1.80 21.11 -6.39
N ALA A 885 1.92 20.02 -5.64
CA ALA A 885 0.88 19.00 -5.53
C ALA A 885 -0.42 19.55 -4.94
N PHE A 886 -0.32 20.47 -3.97
CA PHE A 886 -1.47 21.20 -3.47
C PHE A 886 -2.14 22.03 -4.57
N ASP A 887 -1.36 22.65 -5.46
CA ASP A 887 -1.92 23.41 -6.59
C ASP A 887 -2.63 22.48 -7.59
N VAL A 888 -2.12 21.27 -7.79
CA VAL A 888 -2.80 20.23 -8.60
C VAL A 888 -4.10 19.79 -7.94
N LEU A 889 -4.08 19.53 -6.63
CA LEU A 889 -5.28 19.19 -5.86
C LEU A 889 -6.32 20.31 -5.93
N VAL A 890 -5.90 21.56 -5.76
CA VAL A 890 -6.76 22.74 -5.90
C VAL A 890 -7.30 22.85 -7.33
N ALA A 891 -6.50 22.55 -8.36
CA ALA A 891 -6.97 22.54 -9.74
C ALA A 891 -8.04 21.46 -9.99
N MET A 892 -7.93 20.29 -9.35
CA MET A 892 -8.96 19.24 -9.43
C MET A 892 -10.30 19.66 -8.81
N MET A 893 -10.28 20.63 -7.90
CA MET A 893 -11.47 21.18 -7.24
C MET A 893 -12.23 22.20 -8.11
N THR A 894 -11.76 22.47 -9.33
CA THR A 894 -12.43 23.39 -10.26
C THR A 894 -13.85 22.92 -10.58
N GLY A 895 -14.84 23.78 -10.34
CA GLY A 895 -16.25 23.50 -10.64
C GLY A 895 -16.96 22.59 -9.63
N VAL A 896 -16.29 22.20 -8.53
CA VAL A 896 -16.91 21.37 -7.49
C VAL A 896 -18.01 22.11 -6.73
N ALA A 897 -17.81 23.40 -6.43
CA ALA A 897 -18.83 24.23 -5.77
C ALA A 897 -20.17 24.21 -6.53
N ASP A 898 -20.14 24.20 -7.87
CA ASP A 898 -21.34 24.23 -8.71
C ASP A 898 -22.19 22.96 -8.61
N LYS A 899 -21.57 21.86 -8.18
CA LYS A 899 -22.19 20.54 -8.01
C LYS A 899 -22.85 20.36 -6.65
N MET A 900 -22.62 21.29 -5.71
CA MET A 900 -23.22 21.25 -4.39
C MET A 900 -24.67 21.75 -4.42
N THR A 901 -25.50 21.24 -3.50
CA THR A 901 -26.92 21.62 -3.39
C THR A 901 -27.09 23.01 -2.76
N GLU A 902 -28.23 23.65 -2.99
CA GLU A 902 -28.62 24.84 -2.21
C GLU A 902 -29.10 24.42 -0.81
N PRO A 903 -28.81 25.21 0.24
CA PRO A 903 -28.14 26.52 0.21
C PRO A 903 -26.60 26.47 0.21
N TYR A 904 -26.00 25.29 0.34
CA TYR A 904 -24.56 25.09 0.57
C TYR A 904 -23.69 25.68 -0.52
N ARG A 905 -24.09 25.52 -1.79
CA ARG A 905 -23.43 26.14 -2.94
C ARG A 905 -23.33 27.66 -2.77
N SER A 906 -24.47 28.34 -2.58
CA SER A 906 -24.48 29.80 -2.42
C SER A 906 -23.68 30.24 -1.19
N GLU A 907 -23.67 29.44 -0.14
CA GLU A 907 -22.92 29.73 1.09
C GLU A 907 -21.41 29.52 0.93
N ILE A 908 -20.96 28.55 0.14
CA ILE A 908 -19.54 28.37 -0.21
C ILE A 908 -19.04 29.50 -1.12
N TYR A 909 -19.84 29.90 -2.11
CA TYR A 909 -19.56 31.10 -2.90
C TYR A 909 -19.46 32.36 -2.03
N ALA A 910 -20.40 32.56 -1.11
CA ALA A 910 -20.34 33.67 -0.18
C ALA A 910 -19.10 33.63 0.72
N MET A 911 -18.72 32.45 1.22
CA MET A 911 -17.53 32.28 2.05
C MET A 911 -16.25 32.61 1.28
N ALA A 912 -16.10 32.13 0.04
CA ALA A 912 -14.97 32.46 -0.83
C ALA A 912 -14.90 33.97 -1.11
N ASP A 913 -16.02 34.60 -1.47
CA ASP A 913 -16.10 36.05 -1.72
C ASP A 913 -15.75 36.90 -0.48
N LEU A 914 -16.24 36.50 0.70
CA LEU A 914 -16.02 37.25 1.96
C LEU A 914 -14.60 37.13 2.48
N THR A 915 -13.97 35.98 2.28
CA THR A 915 -12.61 35.69 2.76
C THR A 915 -11.53 36.03 1.73
N GLY A 916 -11.86 36.02 0.44
CA GLY A 916 -10.88 36.08 -0.65
C GLY A 916 -10.07 34.80 -0.84
N ILE A 917 -10.47 33.69 -0.18
CA ILE A 917 -9.88 32.36 -0.41
C ILE A 917 -10.45 31.81 -1.73
N PRO A 918 -9.63 31.20 -2.62
CA PRO A 918 -10.11 30.60 -3.85
C PRO A 918 -11.28 29.62 -3.60
N ILE A 919 -12.28 29.66 -4.47
CA ILE A 919 -13.51 28.85 -4.32
C ILE A 919 -13.19 27.36 -4.25
N GLU A 920 -12.18 26.93 -5.00
CA GLU A 920 -11.65 25.56 -5.04
C GLU A 920 -11.15 25.10 -3.66
N GLN A 921 -10.47 26.00 -2.93
CA GLN A 921 -9.96 25.71 -1.59
C GLN A 921 -11.07 25.71 -0.54
N VAL A 922 -12.07 26.59 -0.67
CA VAL A 922 -13.25 26.56 0.21
C VAL A 922 -14.08 25.30 -0.02
N SER A 923 -14.21 24.86 -1.28
CA SER A 923 -14.80 23.57 -1.63
C SER A 923 -14.02 22.41 -1.04
N LEU A 924 -12.69 22.43 -1.13
CA LEU A 924 -11.83 21.39 -0.55
C LEU A 924 -12.04 21.27 0.97
N LEU A 925 -12.08 22.39 1.69
CA LEU A 925 -12.35 22.41 3.13
C LEU A 925 -13.72 21.80 3.49
N ASN A 926 -14.71 21.92 2.61
CA ASN A 926 -16.05 21.36 2.84
C ASN A 926 -16.16 19.87 2.46
N LEU A 927 -15.29 19.36 1.59
CA LEU A 927 -15.19 17.92 1.31
C LEU A 927 -14.29 17.19 2.30
N PHE A 928 -13.27 17.85 2.82
CA PHE A 928 -12.23 17.21 3.61
C PHE A 928 -12.78 16.54 4.89
N TYR A 929 -13.80 17.11 5.52
CA TYR A 929 -14.45 16.49 6.70
C TYR A 929 -15.30 15.27 6.39
N GLU A 930 -15.67 15.07 5.14
CA GLU A 930 -16.36 13.85 4.72
C GLU A 930 -15.34 12.70 4.60
N ALA A 931 -14.05 12.97 4.36
CA ALA A 931 -13.06 11.94 4.07
C ALA A 931 -12.61 11.12 5.30
N SER A 932 -12.42 11.72 6.47
CA SER A 932 -11.84 11.02 7.65
C SER A 932 -12.38 11.55 8.98
N GLY A 933 -11.96 10.98 10.11
CA GLY A 933 -12.34 11.45 11.46
C GLY A 933 -12.70 10.31 12.40
N LEU A 934 -12.40 10.48 13.68
CA LEU A 934 -12.81 9.60 14.78
C LEU A 934 -13.79 10.35 15.68
N CYS A 935 -14.61 9.63 16.44
CA CYS A 935 -15.55 10.25 17.37
C CYS A 935 -15.89 9.28 18.50
N THR A 936 -16.34 9.82 19.63
CA THR A 936 -17.12 9.02 20.59
C THR A 936 -18.38 9.80 20.92
N SER A 937 -19.52 9.14 20.85
CA SER A 937 -20.83 9.74 21.12
C SER A 937 -21.65 8.81 21.99
N LEU A 938 -22.48 9.38 22.86
CA LEU A 938 -23.39 8.59 23.70
C LEU A 938 -24.66 9.35 24.01
N VAL A 939 -25.74 8.61 24.23
CA VAL A 939 -26.99 9.11 24.81
C VAL A 939 -27.34 8.28 26.03
N ALA A 940 -27.76 8.93 27.12
CA ALA A 940 -28.09 8.26 28.36
C ALA A 940 -29.34 8.84 29.02
N VAL A 941 -30.16 7.96 29.59
CA VAL A 941 -31.37 8.30 30.34
C VAL A 941 -31.13 8.07 31.83
N ASN A 942 -31.20 9.13 32.62
CA ASN A 942 -30.99 9.04 34.05
C ASN A 942 -32.19 8.38 34.78
N HIS A 943 -32.06 8.20 36.09
CA HIS A 943 -33.09 7.57 36.93
C HIS A 943 -34.39 8.39 37.07
N GLU A 944 -34.37 9.68 36.71
CA GLU A 944 -35.53 10.58 36.70
C GLU A 944 -36.16 10.69 35.30
N GLY A 945 -35.61 10.00 34.29
CA GLY A 945 -36.08 10.04 32.91
C GLY A 945 -35.55 11.24 32.09
N GLN A 946 -34.54 11.94 32.58
CA GLN A 946 -33.87 13.01 31.82
C GLN A 946 -32.82 12.42 30.88
N VAL A 947 -32.73 12.97 29.67
CA VAL A 947 -31.80 12.54 28.62
C VAL A 947 -30.63 13.50 28.50
N PHE A 948 -29.43 12.94 28.46
CA PHE A 948 -28.19 13.66 28.21
C PHE A 948 -27.46 13.03 27.02
N HIS A 949 -26.84 13.86 26.19
CA HIS A 949 -26.10 13.41 25.01
C HIS A 949 -24.69 13.99 25.06
N GLY A 950 -23.68 13.13 25.13
CA GLY A 950 -22.26 13.49 25.16
C GLY A 950 -21.57 13.16 23.85
N ARG A 951 -20.60 14.00 23.43
CA ARG A 951 -19.72 13.71 22.29
C ARG A 951 -18.32 14.27 22.47
N ASN A 952 -17.32 13.50 22.04
CA ASN A 952 -15.99 13.95 21.65
C ASN A 952 -15.89 13.93 20.13
N LEU A 953 -15.48 15.07 19.55
CA LEU A 953 -15.07 15.12 18.15
C LEU A 953 -13.55 14.95 18.09
N ASP A 954 -13.11 13.86 17.46
CA ASP A 954 -11.71 13.47 17.37
C ASP A 954 -11.25 13.57 15.90
N PHE A 955 -10.50 14.60 15.52
CA PHE A 955 -10.25 14.84 14.09
C PHE A 955 -8.91 15.53 13.86
N GLY A 956 -8.28 15.23 12.72
CA GLY A 956 -6.95 15.72 12.36
C GLY A 956 -5.81 14.76 12.70
N LEU A 957 -6.15 13.54 13.13
CA LEU A 957 -5.22 12.43 13.33
C LEU A 957 -4.42 12.16 12.05
N PHE A 958 -3.09 12.09 12.16
CA PHE A 958 -2.11 11.86 11.08
C PHE A 958 -1.79 13.04 10.15
N TYR A 959 -2.27 14.25 10.44
CA TYR A 959 -2.00 15.44 9.63
C TYR A 959 -1.03 16.39 10.35
N LEU A 960 0.27 16.13 10.15
CA LEU A 960 1.44 16.83 10.72
C LEU A 960 1.45 16.81 12.27
N TRP A 961 2.41 16.12 12.88
CA TRP A 961 2.50 16.06 14.36
C TRP A 961 3.32 17.23 14.90
N ASP A 962 2.72 18.01 15.81
CA ASP A 962 3.43 19.06 16.55
C ASP A 962 4.14 18.43 17.76
N THR A 963 5.48 18.44 17.70
CA THR A 963 6.37 17.77 18.65
C THR A 963 6.58 18.54 19.94
N ASP A 964 6.24 19.83 19.99
CA ASP A 964 6.31 20.64 21.21
C ASP A 964 5.00 20.54 22.01
N LEU A 965 3.87 20.48 21.28
CA LEU A 965 2.53 20.44 21.86
C LEU A 965 2.00 19.01 22.03
N HIS A 966 2.71 18.02 21.48
CA HIS A 966 2.36 16.60 21.46
C HIS A 966 0.91 16.41 20.96
N THR A 967 0.59 16.92 19.77
CA THR A 967 -0.76 16.87 19.20
C THR A 967 -0.68 17.10 17.69
N TRP A 968 -1.71 16.75 16.93
CA TRP A 968 -1.71 16.95 15.49
C TRP A 968 -1.97 18.42 15.14
N ASP A 969 -1.18 19.00 14.25
CA ASP A 969 -1.30 20.41 13.89
C ASP A 969 -2.66 20.68 13.24
N LEU A 970 -3.17 19.74 12.43
CA LEU A 970 -4.53 19.83 11.95
C LEU A 970 -5.55 19.84 13.10
N THR A 971 -5.44 18.95 14.09
CA THR A 971 -6.30 19.00 15.29
C THR A 971 -6.23 20.35 16.00
N LEU A 972 -5.04 20.96 16.10
CA LEU A 972 -4.85 22.30 16.69
C LEU A 972 -5.60 23.37 15.90
N ARG A 973 -5.35 23.47 14.58
CA ARG A 973 -5.99 24.48 13.72
C ARG A 973 -7.51 24.34 13.72
N LEU A 974 -8.00 23.11 13.77
CA LEU A 974 -9.43 22.83 13.84
C LEU A 974 -10.05 23.19 15.18
N ARG A 975 -9.32 23.01 16.28
CA ARG A 975 -9.74 23.50 17.60
C ARG A 975 -9.91 25.01 17.61
N ASP A 976 -9.05 25.76 16.93
CA ASP A 976 -9.17 27.21 16.80
C ASP A 976 -10.36 27.63 15.92
N LEU A 977 -10.67 26.83 14.90
CA LEU A 977 -11.82 27.04 14.01
C LEU A 977 -13.16 26.55 14.57
N SER A 978 -13.18 25.83 15.69
CA SER A 978 -14.43 25.36 16.30
C SER A 978 -15.30 26.55 16.76
N VAL A 979 -16.55 26.59 16.25
CA VAL A 979 -17.54 27.64 16.49
C VAL A 979 -18.88 27.07 16.93
N GLN A 980 -19.57 27.81 17.80
CA GLN A 980 -20.93 27.52 18.24
C GLN A 980 -21.92 28.43 17.51
N LEU A 981 -22.97 27.83 16.93
CA LEU A 981 -23.91 28.49 16.04
C LEU A 981 -25.34 28.42 16.58
N GLU A 982 -26.04 29.55 16.55
CA GLU A 982 -27.50 29.63 16.73
C GLU A 982 -28.14 29.82 15.36
N PHE A 983 -28.84 28.79 14.88
CA PHE A 983 -29.61 28.88 13.64
C PHE A 983 -30.99 29.47 13.95
N ILE A 984 -31.32 30.58 13.30
CA ILE A 984 -32.57 31.32 13.49
C ILE A 984 -33.39 31.28 12.19
N LYS A 985 -34.71 31.13 12.33
CA LYS A 985 -35.68 31.23 11.23
C LYS A 985 -36.93 31.92 11.73
N ASP A 986 -37.51 32.82 10.94
CA ASP A 986 -38.63 33.70 11.31
C ASP A 986 -38.37 34.48 12.62
N GLY A 987 -37.13 34.90 12.83
CA GLY A 987 -36.68 35.60 14.04
C GLY A 987 -36.69 34.78 15.34
N LYS A 988 -36.81 33.44 15.25
CA LYS A 988 -36.78 32.52 16.41
C LYS A 988 -35.63 31.52 16.32
N LEU A 989 -35.05 31.18 17.47
CA LEU A 989 -34.06 30.10 17.56
C LEU A 989 -34.70 28.79 17.10
N LEU A 990 -34.08 28.17 16.10
CA LEU A 990 -34.49 26.88 15.55
C LEU A 990 -33.69 25.76 16.22
N PHE A 991 -32.36 25.82 16.15
CA PHE A 991 -31.47 24.88 16.82
C PHE A 991 -30.09 25.49 17.11
N LYS A 992 -29.32 24.80 17.96
CA LYS A 992 -27.94 25.13 18.32
C LYS A 992 -27.01 24.06 17.77
N ALA A 993 -25.83 24.44 17.28
CA ALA A 993 -24.87 23.49 16.73
C ALA A 993 -23.41 23.89 16.99
N VAL A 994 -22.51 22.91 16.83
CA VAL A 994 -21.06 23.10 16.83
C VAL A 994 -20.50 22.55 15.52
N THR A 995 -19.64 23.34 14.88
CA THR A 995 -18.95 23.00 13.62
C THR A 995 -17.65 23.80 13.52
N PHE A 996 -17.05 23.87 12.33
CA PHE A 996 -15.87 24.68 12.05
C PHE A 996 -16.20 25.91 11.21
N ALA A 997 -15.55 27.04 11.50
CA ALA A 997 -15.61 28.21 10.63
C ALA A 997 -15.05 27.86 9.25
N GLY A 998 -15.82 28.16 8.19
CA GLY A 998 -15.51 27.75 6.81
C GLY A 998 -16.26 26.49 6.35
N HIS A 999 -16.87 25.75 7.27
CA HIS A 999 -17.65 24.55 6.98
C HIS A 999 -19.17 24.82 7.04
N MET A 1000 -19.91 24.51 5.98
CA MET A 1000 -21.34 24.87 5.88
C MET A 1000 -22.28 23.82 6.49
N GLY A 1001 -21.80 22.59 6.69
CA GLY A 1001 -22.52 21.54 7.41
C GLY A 1001 -22.33 21.62 8.92
N ILE A 1002 -23.03 20.75 9.67
CA ILE A 1002 -22.93 20.67 11.13
C ILE A 1002 -22.58 19.26 11.60
N LEU A 1003 -21.75 19.18 12.64
CA LEU A 1003 -21.30 17.91 13.22
C LEU A 1003 -22.16 17.51 14.41
N THR A 1004 -22.45 18.45 15.31
CA THR A 1004 -23.21 18.22 16.54
C THR A 1004 -24.31 19.28 16.68
N GLY A 1005 -25.51 18.89 17.08
CA GLY A 1005 -26.59 19.85 17.29
C GLY A 1005 -27.68 19.42 18.28
N VAL A 1006 -28.37 20.42 18.83
CA VAL A 1006 -29.56 20.24 19.67
C VAL A 1006 -30.68 21.19 19.24
N ARG A 1007 -31.87 20.62 19.04
CA ARG A 1007 -33.12 21.32 18.80
C ARG A 1007 -33.89 21.37 20.12
N PRO A 1008 -34.04 22.56 20.76
CA PRO A 1008 -34.57 22.67 22.11
C PRO A 1008 -35.93 21.99 22.29
N GLY A 1009 -36.00 21.04 23.24
CA GLY A 1009 -37.24 20.34 23.57
C GLY A 1009 -37.71 19.29 22.55
N ALA A 1010 -36.90 18.99 21.51
CA ALA A 1010 -37.22 18.02 20.47
C ALA A 1010 -36.20 16.88 20.43
N PHE A 1011 -35.01 17.13 19.90
CA PHE A 1011 -33.97 16.11 19.75
C PHE A 1011 -32.55 16.70 19.70
N SER A 1012 -31.56 15.83 19.84
CA SER A 1012 -30.14 16.13 19.63
C SER A 1012 -29.52 15.11 18.70
N VAL A 1013 -28.42 15.48 18.05
CA VAL A 1013 -27.70 14.62 17.10
C VAL A 1013 -26.20 14.87 17.16
N SER A 1014 -25.45 13.80 16.97
CA SER A 1014 -24.04 13.85 16.63
C SER A 1014 -23.70 12.75 15.61
N ILE A 1015 -22.73 13.06 14.75
CA ILE A 1015 -22.28 12.17 13.67
C ILE A 1015 -20.94 11.56 14.04
N ASN A 1016 -20.81 10.25 13.95
CA ASN A 1016 -19.52 9.59 13.97
C ASN A 1016 -19.20 9.04 12.58
N THR A 1017 -17.94 9.15 12.17
CA THR A 1017 -17.46 8.52 10.92
C THR A 1017 -17.61 7.01 11.04
N ARG A 1018 -18.21 6.39 10.03
CA ARG A 1018 -18.14 4.95 9.83
C ARG A 1018 -17.06 4.67 8.79
N PHE A 1019 -16.17 3.74 9.10
CA PHE A 1019 -15.13 3.33 8.17
C PHE A 1019 -15.71 2.43 7.09
N GLY A 1020 -15.18 2.57 5.89
CA GLY A 1020 -15.80 2.14 4.65
C GLY A 1020 -15.39 3.13 3.59
N SER A 1021 -15.22 2.68 2.36
CA SER A 1021 -14.76 3.60 1.33
C SER A 1021 -15.89 4.48 0.82
N THR A 1022 -15.46 5.59 0.26
CA THR A 1022 -16.30 6.67 -0.25
C THR A 1022 -15.86 7.10 -1.63
N ILE A 1023 -14.88 6.39 -2.20
CA ILE A 1023 -14.19 6.79 -3.43
C ILE A 1023 -15.19 6.93 -4.56
N ASP A 1024 -16.26 6.14 -4.58
CA ASP A 1024 -17.13 6.05 -5.74
C ASP A 1024 -18.32 6.97 -5.65
N ALA A 1025 -18.90 7.11 -4.45
CA ALA A 1025 -19.85 8.19 -4.17
C ALA A 1025 -19.17 9.55 -4.38
N MET A 1026 -17.93 9.72 -3.93
CA MET A 1026 -17.16 10.95 -4.16
C MET A 1026 -16.77 11.11 -5.63
N THR A 1027 -16.40 10.05 -6.34
CA THR A 1027 -16.07 10.09 -7.78
C THR A 1027 -17.31 10.41 -8.61
N GLN A 1028 -18.46 9.80 -8.31
CA GLN A 1028 -19.76 10.12 -8.89
C GLN A 1028 -20.06 11.61 -8.67
N PHE A 1029 -19.94 12.09 -7.44
CA PHE A 1029 -20.15 13.51 -7.13
C PHE A 1029 -19.19 14.41 -7.93
N LEU A 1030 -17.90 14.07 -7.98
CA LEU A 1030 -16.88 14.83 -8.72
C LEU A 1030 -17.08 14.78 -10.24
N LEU A 1031 -17.75 13.76 -10.79
CA LEU A 1031 -18.05 13.66 -12.22
C LEU A 1031 -19.40 14.32 -12.57
N THR A 1032 -20.48 13.91 -11.92
CA THR A 1032 -21.86 14.23 -12.30
C THR A 1032 -22.61 15.11 -11.29
N GLY A 1033 -22.07 15.30 -10.08
CA GLY A 1033 -22.75 15.98 -8.97
C GLY A 1033 -23.66 15.04 -8.17
N LEU A 1034 -24.31 15.56 -7.13
CA LEU A 1034 -25.18 14.76 -6.26
C LEU A 1034 -26.40 14.17 -7.01
N GLU A 1035 -26.76 12.92 -6.70
CA GLU A 1035 -28.03 12.33 -7.13
C GLU A 1035 -29.25 13.04 -6.50
N PRO A 1036 -30.46 12.98 -7.11
CA PRO A 1036 -31.64 13.75 -6.70
C PRO A 1036 -32.12 13.61 -5.24
N ASP A 1037 -31.70 12.57 -4.51
CA ASP A 1037 -32.06 12.31 -3.11
C ASP A 1037 -30.83 11.95 -2.25
N GLN A 1038 -29.63 12.37 -2.69
CA GLN A 1038 -28.37 12.13 -1.99
C GLN A 1038 -27.81 13.43 -1.40
N GLN A 1039 -27.13 13.32 -0.26
CA GLN A 1039 -26.52 14.47 0.40
C GLN A 1039 -25.20 14.10 1.11
N PHE A 1040 -24.31 15.10 1.26
CA PHE A 1040 -23.17 15.02 2.18
C PHE A 1040 -23.65 14.79 3.61
N VAL A 1041 -22.96 13.97 4.41
CA VAL A 1041 -23.41 13.58 5.75
C VAL A 1041 -23.63 14.81 6.63
N LEU A 1042 -22.70 15.76 6.60
CA LEU A 1042 -22.78 16.97 7.43
C LEU A 1042 -23.86 17.95 6.93
N TYR A 1043 -24.22 17.90 5.65
CA TYR A 1043 -25.30 18.71 5.06
C TYR A 1043 -26.66 18.07 5.36
N ALA A 1044 -26.78 16.75 5.24
CA ALA A 1044 -27.97 16.00 5.63
C ALA A 1044 -28.31 16.26 7.11
N ASN A 1045 -27.30 16.31 7.97
CA ASN A 1045 -27.50 16.64 9.38
C ASN A 1045 -28.03 18.07 9.59
N ARG A 1046 -27.53 19.05 8.85
CA ARG A 1046 -28.04 20.43 8.90
C ARG A 1046 -29.45 20.54 8.34
N ASP A 1047 -29.74 19.86 7.25
CA ASP A 1047 -31.07 19.81 6.64
C ASP A 1047 -32.09 19.20 7.61
N MET A 1048 -31.74 18.08 8.27
CA MET A 1048 -32.55 17.46 9.31
C MET A 1048 -32.86 18.45 10.45
N MET A 1049 -31.82 19.09 11.00
CA MET A 1049 -31.98 20.03 12.12
C MET A 1049 -32.80 21.26 11.72
N THR A 1050 -32.77 21.64 10.44
CA THR A 1050 -33.53 22.77 9.90
C THR A 1050 -35.00 22.40 9.66
N ASN A 1051 -35.26 21.24 9.06
CA ASN A 1051 -36.55 20.90 8.50
C ASN A 1051 -37.42 20.03 9.42
N CYS A 1052 -36.83 19.18 10.26
CA CYS A 1052 -37.58 18.27 11.14
C CYS A 1052 -37.93 18.95 12.49
N ALA A 1053 -39.19 18.83 12.91
CA ALA A 1053 -39.68 19.43 14.15
C ALA A 1053 -39.64 18.47 15.34
N THR A 1054 -39.75 17.15 15.08
CA THR A 1054 -39.79 16.10 16.12
C THR A 1054 -38.62 15.12 15.98
N PHE A 1055 -38.37 14.33 17.03
CA PHE A 1055 -37.37 13.26 17.00
C PHE A 1055 -37.72 12.20 15.96
N GLU A 1056 -39.00 11.85 15.84
CA GLU A 1056 -39.49 10.84 14.90
C GLU A 1056 -39.33 11.29 13.44
N GLU A 1057 -39.65 12.56 13.13
CA GLU A 1057 -39.41 13.14 11.81
C GLU A 1057 -37.91 13.18 11.48
N ALA A 1058 -37.07 13.49 12.47
CA ALA A 1058 -35.62 13.55 12.31
C ALA A 1058 -35.02 12.17 12.06
N LYS A 1059 -35.42 11.18 12.86
CA LYS A 1059 -35.02 9.77 12.71
C LYS A 1059 -35.43 9.24 11.34
N HIS A 1060 -36.69 9.45 10.94
CA HIS A 1060 -37.20 9.02 9.64
C HIS A 1060 -36.49 9.71 8.47
N TYR A 1061 -36.19 11.02 8.57
CA TYR A 1061 -35.41 11.72 7.55
C TYR A 1061 -34.03 11.11 7.37
N ILE A 1062 -33.34 10.81 8.48
CA ILE A 1062 -32.03 10.16 8.44
C ILE A 1062 -32.15 8.71 7.99
N GLU A 1063 -33.25 8.00 8.21
CA GLU A 1063 -33.41 6.65 7.67
C GLU A 1063 -33.57 6.64 6.16
N ASP A 1064 -34.20 7.69 5.60
CA ASP A 1064 -34.58 7.76 4.20
C ASP A 1064 -33.51 8.40 3.29
N ILE A 1065 -32.78 9.42 3.77
CA ILE A 1065 -31.91 10.23 2.92
C ILE A 1065 -30.68 9.43 2.43
N GLY A 1066 -30.37 9.51 1.14
CA GLY A 1066 -29.13 8.98 0.59
C GLY A 1066 -27.92 9.79 1.07
N LEU A 1067 -26.84 9.12 1.41
CA LEU A 1067 -25.60 9.72 1.88
C LEU A 1067 -24.46 9.47 0.89
N LEU A 1068 -23.53 10.42 0.79
CA LEU A 1068 -22.26 10.22 0.07
C LEU A 1068 -21.27 9.34 0.83
N LYS A 1069 -21.51 9.11 2.13
CA LYS A 1069 -20.65 8.30 3.00
C LYS A 1069 -21.47 7.64 4.11
N SER A 1070 -21.08 6.44 4.51
CA SER A 1070 -21.62 5.75 5.67
C SER A 1070 -21.28 6.48 6.98
N ALA A 1071 -22.21 6.48 7.93
CA ALA A 1071 -22.02 7.21 9.18
C ALA A 1071 -22.89 6.65 10.31
N TYR A 1072 -22.52 6.96 11.55
CA TYR A 1072 -23.40 6.74 12.69
C TYR A 1072 -24.06 8.06 13.09
N PHE A 1073 -25.39 8.05 13.21
CA PHE A 1073 -26.15 9.15 13.78
C PHE A 1073 -26.55 8.78 15.20
N THR A 1074 -25.83 9.31 16.18
CA THR A 1074 -26.24 9.19 17.58
C THR A 1074 -27.27 10.27 17.87
N MET A 1075 -28.49 9.89 18.22
CA MET A 1075 -29.64 10.80 18.38
C MET A 1075 -30.31 10.64 19.75
N GLY A 1076 -30.59 11.75 20.42
CA GLY A 1076 -31.32 11.76 21.70
C GLY A 1076 -32.69 12.40 21.57
N SER A 1077 -33.73 11.75 22.11
CA SER A 1077 -35.08 12.31 22.24
C SER A 1077 -35.28 12.95 23.63
N VAL A 1078 -36.49 13.40 23.94
CA VAL A 1078 -36.84 13.92 25.28
C VAL A 1078 -36.94 12.85 26.37
N ASP A 1079 -37.02 11.57 25.99
CA ASP A 1079 -37.29 10.43 26.87
C ASP A 1079 -36.42 9.18 26.58
N GLY A 1080 -35.59 9.20 25.55
CA GLY A 1080 -34.76 8.09 25.09
C GLY A 1080 -33.66 8.52 24.13
N GLY A 1081 -33.17 7.58 23.34
CA GLY A 1081 -32.12 7.80 22.35
C GLY A 1081 -31.86 6.57 21.51
N VAL A 1082 -31.21 6.79 20.37
CA VAL A 1082 -30.89 5.77 19.38
C VAL A 1082 -29.52 6.07 18.75
N ILE A 1083 -28.77 5.04 18.39
CA ILE A 1083 -27.72 5.13 17.37
C ILE A 1083 -28.30 4.55 16.10
N VAL A 1084 -28.31 5.32 15.02
CA VAL A 1084 -28.68 4.86 13.68
C VAL A 1084 -27.40 4.64 12.88
N THR A 1085 -27.06 3.37 12.61
CA THR A 1085 -25.94 2.99 11.75
C THR A 1085 -26.41 3.08 10.30
N ARG A 1086 -25.82 3.98 9.52
CA ARG A 1086 -26.20 4.23 8.12
C ARG A 1086 -25.15 3.70 7.14
N GLY A 1087 -25.61 2.97 6.13
CA GLY A 1087 -24.93 2.82 4.84
C GLY A 1087 -25.23 4.01 3.92
N LEU A 1088 -24.86 3.92 2.64
CA LEU A 1088 -25.13 5.00 1.68
C LEU A 1088 -26.64 5.24 1.48
N ASN A 1089 -27.44 4.18 1.36
CA ASN A 1089 -28.88 4.28 1.06
C ASN A 1089 -29.76 3.46 2.03
N SER A 1090 -29.22 2.99 3.14
CA SER A 1090 -29.88 2.09 4.08
C SER A 1090 -29.60 2.43 5.54
N THR A 1091 -30.47 1.95 6.42
CA THR A 1091 -30.20 1.87 7.86
C THR A 1091 -29.84 0.42 8.18
N ASP A 1092 -28.59 0.20 8.56
CA ASP A 1092 -28.02 -1.14 8.72
C ASP A 1092 -28.28 -1.67 10.14
N HIS A 1093 -28.32 -0.77 11.13
CA HIS A 1093 -28.63 -1.11 12.52
C HIS A 1093 -29.21 0.05 13.32
N GLU A 1094 -29.98 -0.28 14.36
CA GLU A 1094 -30.43 0.66 15.38
C GLU A 1094 -30.17 0.14 16.79
N ALA A 1095 -29.38 0.87 17.56
CA ALA A 1095 -29.23 0.63 18.99
C ALA A 1095 -30.13 1.59 19.78
N ILE A 1096 -31.26 1.11 20.29
CA ILE A 1096 -32.25 1.92 21.01
C ILE A 1096 -32.11 1.74 22.51
N ILE A 1097 -32.14 2.84 23.27
CA ILE A 1097 -32.17 2.79 24.74
C ILE A 1097 -33.42 2.05 25.23
N ASN A 1098 -33.21 1.01 26.03
CA ASN A 1098 -34.26 0.26 26.70
C ASN A 1098 -34.04 0.24 28.22
N THR A 1099 -34.65 1.22 28.91
CA THR A 1099 -34.50 1.38 30.36
C THR A 1099 -35.10 0.26 31.23
N LYS A 1100 -35.79 -0.71 30.62
CA LYS A 1100 -36.23 -1.94 31.30
C LYS A 1100 -35.10 -2.95 31.47
N ASP A 1101 -34.08 -2.88 30.60
CA ASP A 1101 -32.83 -3.60 30.77
C ASP A 1101 -31.98 -2.88 31.83
N PRO A 1102 -31.49 -3.58 32.88
CA PRO A 1102 -30.60 -3.00 33.88
C PRO A 1102 -29.37 -2.26 33.31
N ASN A 1103 -28.91 -2.64 32.12
CA ASN A 1103 -27.77 -2.03 31.43
C ASN A 1103 -28.17 -1.20 30.20
N GLY A 1104 -29.42 -1.29 29.72
CA GLY A 1104 -29.88 -0.61 28.51
C GLY A 1104 -30.32 0.85 28.69
N TRP A 1105 -29.78 1.56 29.69
CA TRP A 1105 -30.15 2.96 29.98
C TRP A 1105 -29.28 3.99 29.25
N TYR A 1106 -28.31 3.54 28.46
CA TYR A 1106 -27.52 4.36 27.56
C TYR A 1106 -27.14 3.57 26.31
N VAL A 1107 -26.74 4.29 25.28
CA VAL A 1107 -26.08 3.77 24.08
C VAL A 1107 -24.82 4.60 23.83
N LEU A 1108 -23.75 3.96 23.37
CA LEU A 1108 -22.46 4.58 23.11
C LEU A 1108 -21.92 4.05 21.79
N GLU A 1109 -21.50 4.98 20.93
CA GLU A 1109 -20.95 4.71 19.61
C GLU A 1109 -19.56 5.34 19.48
N THR A 1110 -18.66 4.66 18.80
CA THR A 1110 -17.34 5.20 18.44
C THR A 1110 -17.23 5.28 16.93
N ASN A 1111 -16.53 4.36 16.28
CA ASN A 1111 -16.32 4.35 14.83
C ASN A 1111 -16.43 2.95 14.22
N TYR A 1112 -16.88 1.96 15.00
CA TYR A 1112 -16.90 0.55 14.64
C TYR A 1112 -18.30 -0.03 14.79
N ASP A 1113 -18.67 -0.95 13.92
CA ASP A 1113 -20.01 -1.53 13.95
C ASP A 1113 -20.20 -2.39 15.20
N TRP A 1114 -21.43 -2.39 15.72
CA TRP A 1114 -21.83 -3.08 16.96
C TRP A 1114 -21.55 -4.60 16.96
N ASN A 1115 -21.42 -5.21 15.79
CA ASN A 1115 -21.14 -6.64 15.58
C ASN A 1115 -19.66 -6.92 15.28
N GLU A 1116 -18.83 -5.89 15.22
CA GLU A 1116 -17.40 -6.00 14.97
C GLU A 1116 -16.63 -5.71 16.26
N ALA A 1117 -15.42 -6.26 16.35
CA ALA A 1117 -14.53 -5.88 17.43
C ALA A 1117 -13.88 -4.55 17.10
N ASP A 1118 -13.92 -3.60 18.04
CA ASP A 1118 -13.06 -2.40 17.98
C ASP A 1118 -11.62 -2.82 17.66
N ILE A 1119 -10.95 -2.03 16.82
CA ILE A 1119 -9.53 -2.18 16.55
C ILE A 1119 -8.77 -2.10 17.88
N TYR A 1120 -7.86 -3.05 18.11
CA TYR A 1120 -7.13 -3.15 19.38
C TYR A 1120 -6.35 -1.87 19.76
N LEU A 1121 -5.92 -1.09 18.76
CA LEU A 1121 -5.24 0.21 18.94
C LEU A 1121 -6.20 1.38 19.18
N ASP A 1122 -7.49 1.24 18.87
CA ASP A 1122 -8.51 2.28 19.05
C ASP A 1122 -9.78 1.71 19.73
N ASP A 1123 -9.60 1.05 20.88
CA ASP A 1123 -10.73 0.61 21.71
C ASP A 1123 -11.15 1.73 22.65
N ARG A 1124 -12.09 2.56 22.19
CA ARG A 1124 -12.79 3.57 23.01
C ARG A 1124 -14.14 3.03 23.51
N THR A 1125 -14.71 2.04 22.84
CA THR A 1125 -16.04 1.51 23.16
C THR A 1125 -16.01 0.77 24.50
N LYS A 1126 -15.05 -0.12 24.76
CA LYS A 1126 -15.01 -0.87 26.03
C LYS A 1126 -14.70 0.05 27.22
N PRO A 1127 -13.70 0.96 27.18
CA PRO A 1127 -13.46 1.93 28.25
C PRO A 1127 -14.64 2.87 28.49
N GLY A 1128 -15.26 3.38 27.43
CA GLY A 1128 -16.44 4.24 27.53
C GLY A 1128 -17.62 3.52 28.20
N ASN A 1129 -17.91 2.28 27.77
CA ASN A 1129 -18.93 1.44 28.38
C ASN A 1129 -18.62 1.11 29.85
N HIS A 1130 -17.37 0.79 30.16
CA HIS A 1130 -16.94 0.56 31.54
C HIS A 1130 -17.20 1.81 32.41
N CYS A 1131 -16.89 3.00 31.91
CA CYS A 1131 -17.17 4.24 32.61
C CYS A 1131 -18.65 4.54 32.79
N MET A 1132 -19.47 4.28 31.78
CA MET A 1132 -20.91 4.41 31.90
C MET A 1132 -21.47 3.45 32.95
N GLN A 1133 -21.08 2.18 32.92
CA GLN A 1133 -21.49 1.20 33.93
C GLN A 1133 -21.08 1.62 35.34
N LYS A 1134 -19.83 2.10 35.50
CA LYS A 1134 -19.33 2.62 36.78
C LYS A 1134 -20.11 3.87 37.24
N LEU A 1135 -20.42 4.79 36.32
CA LEU A 1135 -21.21 6.00 36.61
C LEU A 1135 -22.58 5.59 37.16
N GLY A 1136 -23.21 4.64 36.48
CA GLY A 1136 -24.51 4.13 36.83
C GLY A 1136 -25.61 5.17 36.62
N ARG A 1137 -26.81 4.67 36.33
CA ARG A 1137 -27.97 5.47 35.93
C ARG A 1137 -28.35 6.63 36.87
N LYS A 1138 -28.04 6.51 38.17
CA LYS A 1138 -28.34 7.56 39.17
C LYS A 1138 -27.47 8.81 39.02
N ARG A 1139 -26.28 8.69 38.44
CA ARG A 1139 -25.29 9.77 38.31
C ARG A 1139 -25.13 10.27 36.89
N VAL A 1140 -26.05 9.90 36.01
CA VAL A 1140 -26.19 10.50 34.68
C VAL A 1140 -26.72 11.93 34.86
N THR A 1141 -25.78 12.87 34.86
CA THR A 1141 -25.98 14.33 34.83
C THR A 1141 -25.04 14.92 33.78
N LYS A 1142 -25.14 16.23 33.50
CA LYS A 1142 -24.21 16.89 32.57
C LYS A 1142 -22.75 16.75 33.01
N GLU A 1143 -22.49 16.81 34.32
CA GLU A 1143 -21.17 16.60 34.90
C GLU A 1143 -20.73 15.14 34.80
N GLY A 1144 -21.64 14.19 35.06
CA GLY A 1144 -21.36 12.75 34.95
C GLY A 1144 -21.03 12.33 33.53
N ILE A 1145 -21.79 12.79 32.54
CA ILE A 1145 -21.48 12.54 31.12
C ILE A 1145 -20.16 13.20 30.74
N PHE A 1146 -19.91 14.44 31.17
CA PHE A 1146 -18.63 15.11 30.91
C PHE A 1146 -17.44 14.33 31.50
N GLN A 1147 -17.59 13.71 32.68
CA GLN A 1147 -16.56 12.85 33.27
C GLN A 1147 -16.27 11.62 32.41
N VAL A 1148 -17.31 10.98 31.85
CA VAL A 1148 -17.13 9.83 30.93
C VAL A 1148 -16.42 10.28 29.66
N MET A 1149 -16.86 11.38 29.05
CA MET A 1149 -16.25 11.90 27.82
C MET A 1149 -14.80 12.40 28.03
N THR A 1150 -14.45 12.81 29.25
CA THR A 1150 -13.09 13.26 29.60
C THR A 1150 -12.21 12.11 30.14
N SER A 1151 -12.75 10.89 30.25
CA SER A 1151 -11.99 9.70 30.66
C SER A 1151 -11.16 9.16 29.49
N LYS A 1152 -9.98 8.60 29.76
CA LYS A 1152 -9.15 7.96 28.73
C LYS A 1152 -9.64 6.53 28.52
N THR A 1153 -9.72 6.01 27.31
CA THR A 1153 -9.24 6.53 26.01
C THR A 1153 -10.25 7.37 25.24
N THR A 1154 -11.47 7.55 25.75
CA THR A 1154 -12.52 8.38 25.12
C THR A 1154 -12.03 9.80 24.83
N LEU A 1155 -11.29 10.40 25.76
CA LEU A 1155 -10.48 11.59 25.53
C LEU A 1155 -9.08 11.18 25.04
N ASN A 1156 -8.68 11.71 23.89
CA ASN A 1156 -7.39 11.42 23.26
C ASN A 1156 -6.77 12.71 22.65
N LYS A 1157 -5.58 12.60 22.05
CA LYS A 1157 -4.86 13.75 21.48
C LYS A 1157 -5.54 14.38 20.26
N SER A 1158 -6.36 13.61 19.54
CA SER A 1158 -7.12 14.11 18.41
C SER A 1158 -8.45 14.76 18.83
N THR A 1159 -8.85 14.68 20.11
CA THR A 1159 -10.06 15.34 20.61
C THR A 1159 -9.95 16.86 20.50
N ILE A 1160 -10.78 17.42 19.63
CA ILE A 1160 -10.90 18.86 19.39
C ILE A 1160 -11.76 19.50 20.48
N TYR A 1161 -12.95 18.94 20.70
CA TYR A 1161 -13.89 19.42 21.71
C TYR A 1161 -14.75 18.29 22.28
N THR A 1162 -15.24 18.51 23.49
CA THR A 1162 -16.33 17.74 24.11
C THR A 1162 -17.58 18.59 24.15
N THR A 1163 -18.70 18.03 23.73
CA THR A 1163 -20.03 18.61 23.92
C THR A 1163 -20.87 17.77 24.87
N VAL A 1164 -21.65 18.44 25.73
CA VAL A 1164 -22.73 17.82 26.51
C VAL A 1164 -24.02 18.57 26.23
N MET A 1165 -25.08 17.84 25.89
CA MET A 1165 -26.37 18.39 25.52
C MET A 1165 -27.46 17.90 26.47
N GLU A 1166 -28.36 18.82 26.84
CA GLU A 1166 -29.59 18.56 27.59
C GLU A 1166 -30.79 18.77 26.67
N ILE A 1167 -31.42 17.70 26.21
CA ILE A 1167 -32.41 17.76 25.12
C ILE A 1167 -33.62 18.61 25.52
N LYS A 1168 -34.12 18.42 26.75
CA LYS A 1168 -35.34 19.09 27.25
C LYS A 1168 -35.20 20.61 27.37
N THR A 1169 -34.02 21.10 27.74
CA THR A 1169 -33.75 22.54 27.88
C THR A 1169 -33.16 23.14 26.61
N GLY A 1170 -32.61 22.30 25.71
CA GLY A 1170 -31.85 22.74 24.55
C GLY A 1170 -30.47 23.29 24.91
N ALA A 1171 -29.97 23.02 26.12
CA ALA A 1171 -28.64 23.44 26.51
C ALA A 1171 -27.58 22.61 25.76
N LEU A 1172 -26.56 23.29 25.25
CA LEU A 1172 -25.38 22.70 24.60
C LEU A 1172 -24.16 23.36 25.24
N TYR A 1173 -23.34 22.56 25.90
CA TYR A 1173 -22.11 23.00 26.54
C TYR A 1173 -20.92 22.45 25.77
N THR A 1174 -20.07 23.33 25.24
CA THR A 1174 -18.87 22.96 24.48
C THR A 1174 -17.63 23.30 25.27
N PHE A 1175 -16.69 22.36 25.31
CA PHE A 1175 -15.37 22.52 25.91
C PHE A 1175 -14.35 22.17 24.84
N LYS A 1176 -13.51 23.13 24.43
CA LYS A 1176 -12.31 22.80 23.65
C LYS A 1176 -11.40 21.94 24.52
N GLN A 1177 -11.01 20.78 24.03
CA GLN A 1177 -10.27 19.79 24.80
C GLN A 1177 -8.82 19.74 24.40
N VAL A 1178 -7.98 19.45 25.38
CA VAL A 1178 -6.58 19.08 25.18
C VAL A 1178 -6.33 17.89 26.09
N CYS A 1179 -5.79 16.82 25.54
CA CYS A 1179 -5.39 15.68 26.34
C CYS A 1179 -3.92 15.81 26.73
N LYS A 1180 -3.68 16.01 28.02
CA LYS A 1180 -2.33 16.16 28.57
C LYS A 1180 -1.64 14.81 28.72
N ASP A 1181 -0.34 14.82 28.51
CA ASP A 1181 0.48 13.61 28.60
C ASP A 1181 0.53 13.03 30.02
N PRO A 1182 0.64 11.69 30.12
CA PRO A 1182 0.63 10.73 29.01
C PRO A 1182 -0.78 10.55 28.44
N CYS A 1183 -1.01 10.76 27.15
CA CYS A 1183 -2.32 10.56 26.54
C CYS A 1183 -2.19 9.89 25.17
N TRP A 1184 -3.13 9.00 24.90
CA TRP A 1184 -3.20 8.27 23.65
C TRP A 1184 -3.27 9.23 22.45
N PHE A 1185 -2.34 9.09 21.52
CA PHE A 1185 -2.19 9.91 20.30
C PHE A 1185 -3.28 9.59 19.24
N VAL A 1186 -3.94 8.43 19.46
CA VAL A 1186 -4.89 7.61 18.70
C VAL A 1186 -4.28 6.50 17.86
#